data_AF-A0A8D7ANK3-F1
#
_entry.id   AF-A0A8D7ANK3-F1
#
_cell.length_a   1.000
_cell.length_b   1.000
_cell.length_c   1.000
_cell.angle_alpha   90.00
_cell.angle_beta   90.00
_cell.angle_gamma   90.00
#
_symmetry.space_group_name_H-M   'P 1'
#
loop_
_entity.id
_entity.type
_entity.pdbx_description
1 polymer ?
#
loop_
_entity_poly.entity_id
_entity_poly.type
_entity_poly.pdbx_seq_one_letter_code
_entity_poly.pdbx_strand_id
1 'polypeptide(L)'
;MMGKRVNFACRSVISPDPYLAVNEIGIPPYFSLRLTYPERVTPWNVNKLRCAIINGADIHPGATHYKDKERMYKLQASQNMRSAISRKLPTSRGMTAQLGTGPESEFEGKVVYRHLQDGDIVLVNRQPTLHKPSMMAHVVRVLKGEKTLRMHYANCSTYNADFDGDEMNVHLPQDEISRAEAINIVNANKQYIVPTSGHPIRGLIQDHIVSAVLLTKMDTFLTREEYHQLLYASSVPPTSYSQRNRFGQKVSVSWSDYEIQPLPPAIWKPTPLWTGKQVVITAILNFVTRGRLPLTIEKRGRIQKEYIGEDHTLLVLHIHNNELVHGMIDKAQFGTYGLVHAVHELYGPDVAGTLLSVFSRLFTSFLQIHGFTCGVDDLLLSQKSDIERERILKKSEIQSGEVHMRFTRTKDGDGDPMKLQREIEKVLRGNGDSATALLDRMMSNSLNSLTSEINQTLFPNGLLKPFLKNCLSLMTTTGAKGGLVNMTQISSLLGQQELEGKRVPRMVSGKTLPCFPPWDISSRAGGFISDRFLTGLRPQEYYFHCMAGRDGLVDTAIKTSRSGYLQRCIIKNLECLKVSYDHTVRDADGSVIQFIYGEDGIDVLKASHISEFKMLLDNQKVVLQKFSDQISDTSLAKSNAYIRELPCSLRDKATDFILKNQKSFPHQINQKDFMKLMKLKYLSSLAEPGEAVGVVAAQSVGEPSTQMTLNTFHLAGKGDMNVTLGIPRLQEILMTASKDIRTPLMNCPLHVWKTKDDAERLAAKLRRVSLADVVERMEVCTVPFSIHGNQISTIYKLKMTLYPSELYPAFSELTLEDCKEVLETTFVEAMEDAIAKHLDMIFRISDIKVASGKEDNDFEEGVDEDESRNKSNTVEENVDGGDEDYESLDDQGTDSRRRKQQANDEVEYDDGIEKESFVAAGEHDEEMQSGFESEIDHVEADEDYLMGGGSPGFDMDIATPESPSKADSTPVSEDGKKKSKLTEKGKKETKSKADKKAKKPKSSKKKIRRTIYMMAEGLKFEVHYIFRSEPRILLAEIAQRTAKRVYVKEYKNIERCSLKENKKSTDPFMLQIAGVNFSTLWDLEEFLDIIHIYSNDIHAMLNTYGVEAARATIIKEVTDVFGLYGIQVNIRHLSLIADFMTFHGGYRPMNRVGMGDFNTSPFGKMTFETATKFIIESAFHGEVDTLESPSASVSLGQPVKMGTGCFDLMQNLQL
;
A
#
# COMPACT_ATOMS: atom_id res chain seq x y z
N MET A 1 24.38 -12.43 -1.98
CA MET A 1 24.18 -13.66 -1.17
C MET A 1 22.72 -14.09 -1.15
N MET A 2 21.77 -13.22 -0.82
CA MET A 2 20.33 -13.54 -0.81
C MET A 2 19.80 -13.93 -2.20
N GLY A 3 20.14 -13.14 -3.24
CA GLY A 3 19.98 -13.55 -4.63
C GLY A 3 21.13 -14.45 -5.12
N LYS A 4 20.81 -15.47 -5.93
CA LYS A 4 21.74 -16.38 -6.63
C LYS A 4 21.11 -16.84 -7.96
N ARG A 5 21.90 -16.96 -9.04
CA ARG A 5 21.48 -17.67 -10.27
C ARG A 5 21.40 -19.18 -9.99
N VAL A 6 20.39 -19.87 -10.52
CA VAL A 6 20.10 -21.28 -10.19
C VAL A 6 20.16 -22.21 -11.40
N ASN A 7 20.55 -23.47 -11.17
CA ASN A 7 20.50 -24.55 -12.15
C ASN A 7 19.06 -25.10 -12.29
N PHE A 8 18.82 -25.91 -13.33
CA PHE A 8 17.53 -26.58 -13.59
C PHE A 8 16.32 -25.64 -13.68
N ALA A 9 16.53 -24.45 -14.26
CA ALA A 9 15.49 -23.49 -14.60
C ALA A 9 15.49 -23.17 -16.10
N CYS A 10 14.37 -22.64 -16.61
CA CYS A 10 14.29 -21.97 -17.91
C CYS A 10 13.38 -20.74 -17.84
N ARG A 11 13.51 -19.83 -18.81
CA ARG A 11 12.62 -18.68 -19.03
C ARG A 11 12.04 -18.77 -20.44
N SER A 12 10.81 -18.28 -20.62
CA SER A 12 10.22 -18.03 -21.94
C SER A 12 9.04 -17.07 -21.83
N VAL A 13 8.73 -16.38 -22.93
CA VAL A 13 7.45 -15.72 -23.18
C VAL A 13 6.29 -16.70 -22.91
N ILE A 14 5.24 -16.23 -22.23
CA ILE A 14 4.01 -16.99 -22.04
C ILE A 14 2.99 -16.78 -23.16
N SER A 15 2.10 -17.75 -23.32
CA SER A 15 0.98 -17.70 -24.26
C SER A 15 -0.26 -18.39 -23.68
N PRO A 16 -1.47 -17.94 -23.99
CA PRO A 16 -2.68 -18.51 -23.40
C PRO A 16 -2.99 -19.93 -23.92
N ASP A 17 -3.68 -20.73 -23.08
CA ASP A 17 -4.35 -21.99 -23.44
C ASP A 17 -5.56 -22.27 -22.50
N PRO A 18 -6.82 -22.35 -23.01
CA PRO A 18 -8.00 -22.68 -22.20
C PRO A 18 -8.20 -24.18 -21.92
N TYR A 19 -7.47 -25.08 -22.59
CA TYR A 19 -7.66 -26.53 -22.49
C TYR A 19 -6.74 -27.20 -21.45
N LEU A 20 -5.66 -26.52 -21.04
CA LEU A 20 -4.91 -26.88 -19.84
C LEU A 20 -5.82 -26.85 -18.61
N ALA A 21 -5.56 -27.72 -17.63
CA ALA A 21 -6.17 -27.55 -16.32
C ALA A 21 -5.62 -26.28 -15.65
N VAL A 22 -6.41 -25.71 -14.73
CA VAL A 22 -6.09 -24.43 -14.07
C VAL A 22 -4.78 -24.49 -13.27
N ASN A 23 -4.38 -25.68 -12.80
CA ASN A 23 -3.09 -25.96 -12.13
C ASN A 23 -1.99 -26.54 -13.06
N GLU A 24 -2.26 -26.75 -14.35
CA GLU A 24 -1.25 -27.20 -15.30
C GLU A 24 -0.40 -26.02 -15.82
N ILE A 25 0.79 -26.33 -16.33
CA ILE A 25 1.60 -25.45 -17.18
C ILE A 25 2.07 -26.26 -18.40
N GLY A 26 1.82 -25.72 -19.59
CA GLY A 26 2.21 -26.34 -20.85
C GLY A 26 3.66 -26.04 -21.18
N ILE A 27 4.52 -27.06 -21.16
CA ILE A 27 5.96 -26.91 -21.39
C ILE A 27 6.31 -27.37 -22.82
N PRO A 28 7.03 -26.56 -23.62
CA PRO A 28 7.43 -26.93 -24.97
C PRO A 28 8.51 -28.03 -24.96
N PRO A 29 8.62 -28.88 -25.99
CA PRO A 29 9.42 -30.10 -25.92
C PRO A 29 10.92 -29.82 -25.75
N TYR A 30 11.38 -28.67 -26.26
CA TYR A 30 12.75 -28.16 -26.17
C TYR A 30 13.27 -28.05 -24.72
N PHE A 31 12.43 -27.61 -23.78
CA PHE A 31 12.80 -27.59 -22.35
C PHE A 31 12.68 -28.99 -21.74
N SER A 32 11.65 -29.77 -22.12
CA SER A 32 11.43 -31.12 -21.56
C SER A 32 12.59 -32.09 -21.78
N LEU A 33 13.32 -31.97 -22.89
CA LEU A 33 14.51 -32.78 -23.22
C LEU A 33 15.77 -32.36 -22.45
N ARG A 34 15.81 -31.13 -21.92
CA ARG A 34 16.99 -30.54 -21.26
C ARG A 34 16.89 -30.53 -19.75
N LEU A 35 15.71 -30.18 -19.22
CA LEU A 35 15.41 -30.24 -17.80
C LEU A 35 15.29 -31.71 -17.39
N THR A 36 16.07 -32.11 -16.38
CA THR A 36 16.09 -33.47 -15.89
C THR A 36 15.85 -33.56 -14.39
N TYR A 37 15.36 -34.73 -13.98
CA TYR A 37 15.06 -35.07 -12.60
C TYR A 37 15.84 -36.32 -12.18
N PRO A 38 16.54 -36.32 -11.03
CA PRO A 38 17.35 -37.44 -10.56
C PRO A 38 16.49 -38.54 -9.90
N GLU A 39 15.74 -39.30 -10.70
CA GLU A 39 14.89 -40.37 -10.17
C GLU A 39 15.74 -41.56 -9.67
N ARG A 40 15.63 -41.88 -8.37
CA ARG A 40 16.30 -43.05 -7.76
C ARG A 40 15.70 -44.34 -8.31
N VAL A 41 16.53 -45.33 -8.60
CA VAL A 41 16.09 -46.62 -9.18
C VAL A 41 15.50 -47.51 -8.08
N THR A 42 14.29 -48.04 -8.28
CA THR A 42 13.52 -48.81 -7.30
C THR A 42 12.70 -49.92 -7.97
N PRO A 43 12.29 -50.99 -7.27
CA PRO A 43 11.53 -52.10 -7.85
C PRO A 43 10.32 -51.69 -8.68
N TRP A 44 9.61 -50.62 -8.30
CA TRP A 44 8.41 -50.14 -8.98
C TRP A 44 8.69 -49.26 -10.21
N ASN A 45 9.81 -48.53 -10.27
CA ASN A 45 10.12 -47.64 -11.40
C ASN A 45 11.18 -48.18 -12.39
N VAL A 46 11.89 -49.26 -12.07
CA VAL A 46 12.92 -49.87 -12.94
C VAL A 46 12.46 -50.02 -14.39
N ASN A 47 11.22 -50.48 -14.64
CA ASN A 47 10.71 -50.66 -15.99
C ASN A 47 10.53 -49.32 -16.74
N LYS A 48 10.02 -48.28 -16.06
CA LYS A 48 9.90 -46.91 -16.60
C LYS A 48 11.27 -46.33 -16.93
N LEU A 49 12.23 -46.46 -16.02
CA LEU A 49 13.59 -45.93 -16.16
C LEU A 49 14.41 -46.69 -17.22
N ARG A 50 14.17 -48.00 -17.40
CA ARG A 50 14.72 -48.79 -18.52
C ARG A 50 14.28 -48.23 -19.86
N CYS A 51 12.99 -47.94 -20.04
CA CYS A 51 12.47 -47.31 -21.25
C CYS A 51 13.08 -45.91 -21.47
N ALA A 52 13.17 -45.08 -20.43
CA ALA A 52 13.80 -43.75 -20.51
C ALA A 52 15.27 -43.82 -20.98
N ILE A 53 16.06 -44.75 -20.44
CA ILE A 53 17.46 -44.96 -20.87
C ILE A 53 17.56 -45.52 -22.29
N ILE A 54 16.62 -46.37 -22.73
CA ILE A 54 16.56 -46.84 -24.12
C ILE A 54 16.24 -45.67 -25.07
N ASN A 55 15.32 -44.79 -24.71
CA ASN A 55 14.93 -43.60 -25.50
C ASN A 55 16.05 -42.55 -25.59
N GLY A 56 16.85 -42.39 -24.54
CA GLY A 56 18.03 -41.51 -24.53
C GLY A 56 17.69 -40.02 -24.48
N ALA A 57 18.64 -39.18 -24.89
CA ALA A 57 18.59 -37.73 -24.68
C ALA A 57 17.70 -36.98 -25.70
N ASP A 58 17.49 -37.55 -26.89
CA ASP A 58 16.87 -36.85 -28.02
C ASP A 58 15.35 -37.13 -28.13
N ILE A 59 14.86 -38.19 -27.47
CA ILE A 59 13.48 -38.66 -27.57
C ILE A 59 12.77 -38.46 -26.23
N HIS A 60 11.64 -37.75 -26.24
CA HIS A 60 10.76 -37.61 -25.08
C HIS A 60 9.70 -38.73 -25.05
N PRO A 61 9.42 -39.36 -23.89
CA PRO A 61 10.12 -39.24 -22.61
C PRO A 61 11.42 -40.08 -22.59
N GLY A 62 12.51 -39.50 -22.08
CA GLY A 62 13.86 -40.07 -22.18
C GLY A 62 14.73 -39.80 -20.94
N ALA A 63 16.05 -39.88 -21.11
CA ALA A 63 17.05 -39.61 -20.09
C ALA A 63 18.39 -39.15 -20.68
N THR A 64 19.17 -38.36 -19.94
CA THR A 64 20.47 -37.86 -20.41
C THR A 64 21.67 -38.54 -19.75
N HIS A 65 21.58 -38.84 -18.45
CA HIS A 65 22.68 -39.39 -17.64
C HIS A 65 22.19 -40.49 -16.68
N TYR A 66 23.11 -41.38 -16.32
CA TYR A 66 22.93 -42.42 -15.31
C TYR A 66 24.08 -42.33 -14.29
N LYS A 67 23.76 -42.26 -12.99
CA LYS A 67 24.74 -42.26 -11.90
C LYS A 67 24.72 -43.62 -11.21
N ASP A 68 25.91 -44.21 -11.08
CA ASP A 68 26.15 -45.49 -10.41
C ASP A 68 27.10 -45.24 -9.21
N LYS A 69 26.52 -45.25 -8.01
CA LYS A 69 27.11 -44.75 -6.77
C LYS A 69 27.57 -43.30 -6.90
N GLU A 70 28.84 -43.05 -7.17
CA GLU A 70 29.41 -41.71 -7.38
C GLU A 70 29.63 -41.37 -8.86
N ARG A 71 29.80 -42.38 -9.73
CA ARG A 71 30.22 -42.17 -11.12
C ARG A 71 29.03 -41.84 -12.02
N MET A 72 29.09 -40.66 -12.65
CA MET A 72 28.07 -40.18 -13.58
C MET A 72 28.45 -40.52 -15.03
N TYR A 73 27.58 -41.25 -15.71
CA TYR A 73 27.74 -41.70 -17.09
C TYR A 73 26.76 -40.97 -18.01
N LYS A 74 27.27 -40.23 -19.00
CA LYS A 74 26.45 -39.66 -20.09
C LYS A 74 26.01 -40.77 -21.05
N LEU A 75 24.71 -40.82 -21.35
CA LEU A 75 24.16 -41.85 -22.23
C LEU A 75 24.65 -41.65 -23.67
N GLN A 76 24.96 -42.76 -24.32
CA GLN A 76 25.57 -42.78 -25.66
C GLN A 76 24.50 -42.80 -26.76
N ALA A 77 24.79 -42.20 -27.92
CA ALA A 77 23.87 -42.17 -29.04
C ALA A 77 23.47 -43.58 -29.54
N SER A 78 24.34 -44.59 -29.43
CA SER A 78 24.04 -45.97 -29.85
C SER A 78 22.95 -46.63 -28.99
N GLN A 79 21.84 -47.00 -29.61
CA GLN A 79 20.71 -47.70 -28.97
C GLN A 79 21.12 -49.06 -28.39
N ASN A 80 22.10 -49.75 -28.98
CA ASN A 80 22.62 -51.02 -28.46
C ASN A 80 23.36 -50.82 -27.13
N MET A 81 24.15 -49.75 -27.01
CA MET A 81 24.84 -49.40 -25.76
C MET A 81 23.85 -48.94 -24.69
N ARG A 82 22.86 -48.11 -25.05
CA ARG A 82 21.74 -47.74 -24.17
C ARG A 82 20.97 -48.97 -23.67
N SER A 83 20.68 -49.92 -24.56
CA SER A 83 20.03 -51.18 -24.21
C SER A 83 20.87 -52.01 -23.23
N ALA A 84 22.19 -52.10 -23.44
CA ALA A 84 23.10 -52.77 -22.52
C ALA A 84 23.19 -52.10 -21.14
N ILE A 85 23.13 -50.76 -21.07
CA ILE A 85 23.05 -50.01 -19.80
C ILE A 85 21.70 -50.28 -19.12
N SER A 86 20.58 -50.27 -19.85
CA SER A 86 19.25 -50.53 -19.27
C SER A 86 19.14 -51.90 -18.58
N ARG A 87 19.85 -52.92 -19.10
CA ARG A 87 19.90 -54.26 -18.49
C ARG A 87 20.67 -54.28 -17.16
N LYS A 88 21.59 -53.33 -16.93
CA LYS A 88 22.39 -53.19 -15.70
C LYS A 88 21.65 -52.50 -14.55
N LEU A 89 20.51 -51.85 -14.81
CA LEU A 89 19.68 -51.23 -13.78
C LEU A 89 19.23 -52.26 -12.71
N PRO A 90 18.52 -53.35 -13.06
CA PRO A 90 18.08 -54.36 -12.09
C PRO A 90 19.18 -55.32 -11.62
N THR A 91 20.38 -55.35 -12.22
CA THR A 91 21.44 -56.26 -11.79
C THR A 91 22.33 -55.63 -10.73
N SER A 92 22.32 -56.22 -9.53
CA SER A 92 23.52 -56.29 -8.68
C SER A 92 24.53 -57.24 -9.33
N ARG A 93 25.80 -57.22 -8.88
CA ARG A 93 26.84 -58.16 -9.35
C ARG A 93 27.68 -58.62 -8.17
N GLY A 94 27.59 -59.89 -7.81
CA GLY A 94 28.46 -60.49 -6.80
C GLY A 94 27.72 -60.90 -5.53
N MET A 95 27.25 -62.15 -5.56
CA MET A 95 26.86 -63.00 -4.44
C MET A 95 27.84 -62.94 -3.25
N THR A 96 27.53 -62.12 -2.24
CA THR A 96 27.93 -62.32 -0.84
C THR A 96 26.75 -61.95 0.05
N ALA A 97 26.04 -62.96 0.55
CA ALA A 97 24.96 -62.76 1.50
C ALA A 97 25.53 -62.46 2.89
N GLN A 98 25.57 -61.17 3.27
CA GLN A 98 25.62 -60.83 4.69
C GLN A 98 24.22 -61.07 5.27
N LEU A 99 24.14 -61.99 6.23
CA LEU A 99 22.88 -62.45 6.79
C LEU A 99 22.33 -61.40 7.77
N GLY A 100 21.47 -60.49 7.29
CA GLY A 100 20.79 -59.52 8.15
C GLY A 100 20.23 -58.25 7.47
N THR A 101 20.72 -57.86 6.29
CA THR A 101 20.20 -56.68 5.58
C THR A 101 18.98 -57.02 4.71
N GLY A 102 17.97 -56.15 4.77
CA GLY A 102 16.71 -56.32 4.04
C GLY A 102 16.80 -55.99 2.53
N PRO A 103 15.73 -56.28 1.76
CA PRO A 103 15.70 -56.15 0.30
C PRO A 103 15.84 -54.71 -0.23
N GLU A 104 15.84 -53.69 0.64
CA GLU A 104 16.02 -52.30 0.25
C GLU A 104 17.48 -51.96 -0.13
N SER A 105 18.45 -52.72 0.41
CA SER A 105 19.89 -52.51 0.12
C SER A 105 20.29 -52.91 -1.32
N GLU A 106 19.47 -53.71 -2.02
CA GLU A 106 19.77 -54.20 -3.37
C GLU A 106 19.83 -53.10 -4.45
N PHE A 107 19.26 -51.92 -4.18
CA PHE A 107 19.10 -50.82 -5.15
C PHE A 107 19.97 -49.58 -4.84
N GLU A 108 20.77 -49.61 -3.77
CA GLU A 108 21.49 -48.43 -3.27
C GLU A 108 22.47 -47.81 -4.28
N GLY A 109 22.34 -46.49 -4.45
CA GLY A 109 23.28 -45.67 -5.23
C GLY A 109 23.00 -45.54 -6.73
N LYS A 110 21.94 -46.15 -7.29
CA LYS A 110 21.60 -45.99 -8.71
C LYS A 110 20.56 -44.88 -8.94
N VAL A 111 20.89 -43.92 -9.80
CA VAL A 111 20.02 -42.75 -10.10
C VAL A 111 20.00 -42.48 -11.61
N VAL A 112 18.82 -42.18 -12.16
CA VAL A 112 18.63 -41.87 -13.59
C VAL A 112 18.17 -40.43 -13.74
N TYR A 113 18.95 -39.61 -14.44
CA TYR A 113 18.57 -38.25 -14.84
C TYR A 113 17.63 -38.32 -16.04
N ARG A 114 16.37 -38.66 -15.75
CA ARG A 114 15.29 -38.70 -16.74
C ARG A 114 14.87 -37.29 -17.15
N HIS A 115 14.28 -37.17 -18.33
CA HIS A 115 13.63 -35.94 -18.79
C HIS A 115 12.45 -35.57 -17.89
N LEU A 116 12.07 -34.29 -17.94
CA LEU A 116 10.83 -33.77 -17.38
C LEU A 116 9.62 -34.41 -18.07
N GLN A 117 8.60 -34.80 -17.31
CA GLN A 117 7.47 -35.61 -17.81
C GLN A 117 6.12 -35.02 -17.36
N ASP A 118 5.05 -35.46 -18.02
CA ASP A 118 3.68 -35.13 -17.62
C ASP A 118 3.43 -35.58 -16.17
N GLY A 119 2.88 -34.70 -15.35
CA GLY A 119 2.66 -34.96 -13.93
C GLY A 119 3.86 -34.68 -13.01
N ASP A 120 4.99 -34.18 -13.52
CA ASP A 120 5.98 -33.52 -12.67
C ASP A 120 5.46 -32.17 -12.16
N ILE A 121 6.11 -31.63 -11.12
CA ILE A 121 5.78 -30.33 -10.55
C ILE A 121 6.96 -29.38 -10.75
N VAL A 122 6.67 -28.16 -11.19
CA VAL A 122 7.62 -27.06 -11.36
C VAL A 122 7.13 -25.83 -10.61
N LEU A 123 8.06 -25.00 -10.13
CA LEU A 123 7.75 -23.70 -9.55
C LEU A 123 7.81 -22.66 -10.66
N VAL A 124 6.69 -21.97 -10.91
CA VAL A 124 6.56 -20.95 -11.96
C VAL A 124 6.46 -19.57 -11.30
N ASN A 125 7.34 -18.65 -11.68
CA ASN A 125 7.51 -17.32 -11.11
C ASN A 125 7.46 -16.24 -12.20
N ARG A 126 6.78 -15.12 -11.92
CA ARG A 126 6.89 -13.88 -12.72
C ARG A 126 7.58 -12.80 -11.90
N GLN A 127 8.47 -12.06 -12.56
CA GLN A 127 9.13 -10.88 -11.99
C GLN A 127 8.34 -9.62 -12.39
N PRO A 128 8.14 -8.63 -11.50
CA PRO A 128 8.54 -8.61 -10.09
C PRO A 128 7.64 -9.48 -9.19
N THR A 129 8.26 -10.20 -8.25
CA THR A 129 7.57 -11.17 -7.38
C THR A 129 7.05 -10.50 -6.11
N LEU A 130 5.97 -9.71 -6.24
CA LEU A 130 5.46 -8.84 -5.15
C LEU A 130 4.75 -9.58 -4.00
N HIS A 131 4.21 -10.78 -4.23
CA HIS A 131 3.48 -11.55 -3.23
C HIS A 131 3.61 -13.06 -3.49
N LYS A 132 3.38 -13.89 -2.47
CA LYS A 132 3.50 -15.37 -2.53
C LYS A 132 2.79 -16.00 -3.74
N PRO A 133 1.54 -15.64 -4.11
CA PRO A 133 0.90 -16.11 -5.35
C PRO A 133 1.60 -15.75 -6.68
N SER A 134 2.58 -14.84 -6.71
CA SER A 134 3.44 -14.61 -7.88
C SER A 134 4.51 -15.70 -8.08
N MET A 135 4.62 -16.68 -7.17
CA MET A 135 5.45 -17.88 -7.32
C MET A 135 4.66 -19.12 -6.84
N MET A 136 4.08 -19.87 -7.78
CA MET A 136 3.25 -21.04 -7.50
C MET A 136 3.80 -22.31 -8.13
N ALA A 137 3.43 -23.47 -7.58
CA ALA A 137 3.74 -24.76 -8.16
C ALA A 137 2.64 -25.20 -9.15
N HIS A 138 3.06 -25.57 -10.35
CA HIS A 138 2.21 -26.05 -11.44
C HIS A 138 2.58 -27.47 -11.86
N VAL A 139 1.58 -28.22 -12.34
CA VAL A 139 1.75 -29.57 -12.88
C VAL A 139 2.20 -29.47 -14.34
N VAL A 140 3.28 -30.14 -14.70
CA VAL A 140 3.82 -30.12 -16.06
C VAL A 140 2.94 -30.92 -17.00
N ARG A 141 2.69 -30.36 -18.20
CA ARG A 141 2.13 -31.05 -19.35
C ARG A 141 2.93 -30.69 -20.61
N VAL A 142 3.50 -31.67 -21.30
CA VAL A 142 4.43 -31.44 -22.41
C VAL A 142 3.67 -31.34 -23.73
N LEU A 143 3.60 -30.13 -24.30
CA LEU A 143 2.83 -29.83 -25.50
C LEU A 143 3.71 -29.97 -26.76
N LYS A 144 3.32 -30.84 -27.69
CA LYS A 144 4.10 -31.12 -28.91
C LYS A 144 3.88 -30.05 -29.97
N GLY A 145 4.96 -29.52 -30.53
CA GLY A 145 4.96 -28.47 -31.56
C GLY A 145 5.08 -27.04 -31.01
N GLU A 146 4.79 -26.84 -29.72
CA GLU A 146 4.89 -25.54 -29.06
C GLU A 146 6.35 -25.08 -28.85
N LYS A 147 6.52 -23.75 -28.71
CA LYS A 147 7.80 -23.08 -28.45
C LYS A 147 7.80 -22.18 -27.22
N THR A 148 6.66 -21.56 -26.90
CA THR A 148 6.44 -20.73 -25.71
C THR A 148 5.90 -21.57 -24.54
N LEU A 149 5.87 -20.99 -23.33
CA LEU A 149 5.17 -21.58 -22.19
C LEU A 149 3.66 -21.32 -22.31
N ARG A 150 2.83 -22.36 -22.15
CA ARG A 150 1.36 -22.23 -22.24
C ARG A 150 0.73 -22.17 -20.85
N MET A 151 -0.09 -21.16 -20.58
CA MET A 151 -0.71 -20.92 -19.28
C MET A 151 -2.22 -20.69 -19.39
N HIS A 152 -2.97 -21.21 -18.40
CA HIS A 152 -4.41 -20.99 -18.28
C HIS A 152 -4.75 -19.59 -17.74
N TYR A 153 -5.75 -18.93 -18.34
CA TYR A 153 -6.19 -17.57 -18.04
C TYR A 153 -6.51 -17.28 -16.56
N ALA A 154 -6.94 -18.29 -15.78
CA ALA A 154 -7.27 -18.12 -14.37
C ALA A 154 -6.05 -17.81 -13.46
N ASN A 155 -4.84 -17.85 -14.02
CA ASN A 155 -3.58 -17.51 -13.36
C ASN A 155 -3.04 -16.12 -13.74
N CYS A 156 -3.67 -15.43 -14.70
CA CYS A 156 -3.29 -14.06 -15.06
C CYS A 156 -3.37 -13.11 -13.87
N SER A 157 -4.39 -13.28 -13.00
CA SER A 157 -4.59 -12.44 -11.81
C SER A 157 -3.60 -12.74 -10.67
N THR A 158 -3.10 -13.97 -10.51
CA THR A 158 -2.07 -14.30 -9.48
C THR A 158 -0.67 -13.80 -9.87
N TYR A 159 -0.37 -13.79 -11.17
CA TYR A 159 0.92 -13.34 -11.68
C TYR A 159 0.91 -11.86 -12.14
N ASN A 160 -0.26 -11.20 -12.13
CA ASN A 160 -0.51 -9.87 -12.71
C ASN A 160 -0.05 -9.77 -14.19
N ALA A 161 -0.32 -10.82 -14.96
CA ALA A 161 0.22 -11.06 -16.30
C ALA A 161 -0.86 -10.90 -17.39
N ASP A 162 -0.51 -10.29 -18.53
CA ASP A 162 -1.46 -9.87 -19.57
C ASP A 162 -1.20 -10.44 -20.98
N PHE A 163 -0.13 -11.25 -21.15
CA PHE A 163 0.30 -11.87 -22.40
C PHE A 163 0.74 -10.88 -23.51
N ASP A 164 1.25 -9.69 -23.16
CA ASP A 164 1.78 -8.71 -24.14
C ASP A 164 3.12 -9.13 -24.80
N GLY A 165 3.87 -10.00 -24.12
CA GLY A 165 5.28 -10.27 -24.36
C GLY A 165 5.99 -10.79 -23.09
N ASP A 166 5.38 -10.53 -21.93
CA ASP A 166 5.57 -11.19 -20.63
C ASP A 166 6.35 -12.53 -20.65
N GLU A 167 7.48 -12.57 -19.91
CA GLU A 167 8.26 -13.80 -19.68
C GLU A 167 8.06 -14.36 -18.26
N MET A 168 8.09 -15.68 -18.13
CA MET A 168 8.05 -16.37 -16.83
C MET A 168 9.22 -17.34 -16.64
N ASN A 169 9.71 -17.43 -15.41
CA ASN A 169 10.73 -18.37 -15.00
C ASN A 169 10.06 -19.68 -14.51
N VAL A 170 10.61 -20.82 -14.91
CA VAL A 170 10.18 -22.15 -14.51
C VAL A 170 11.36 -22.88 -13.88
N HIS A 171 11.25 -23.25 -12.62
CA HIS A 171 12.28 -23.95 -11.84
C HIS A 171 11.83 -25.38 -11.54
N LEU A 172 12.72 -26.36 -11.71
CA LEU A 172 12.44 -27.79 -11.45
C LEU A 172 13.08 -28.25 -10.13
N PRO A 173 12.30 -28.46 -9.05
CA PRO A 173 12.80 -29.02 -7.79
C PRO A 173 13.48 -30.38 -8.02
N GLN A 174 14.69 -30.55 -7.47
CA GLN A 174 15.51 -31.75 -7.69
C GLN A 174 15.31 -32.83 -6.61
N ASP A 175 14.75 -32.48 -5.45
CA ASP A 175 14.55 -33.37 -4.30
C ASP A 175 13.07 -33.63 -4.00
N GLU A 176 12.76 -34.84 -3.52
CA GLU A 176 11.39 -35.25 -3.19
C GLU A 176 10.77 -34.41 -2.05
N ILE A 177 11.58 -33.86 -1.14
CA ILE A 177 11.12 -32.97 -0.07
C ILE A 177 10.54 -31.68 -0.68
N SER A 178 11.32 -31.00 -1.52
CA SER A 178 10.87 -29.78 -2.21
C SER A 178 9.73 -30.04 -3.19
N ARG A 179 9.62 -31.25 -3.78
CA ARG A 179 8.43 -31.67 -4.54
C ARG A 179 7.21 -31.83 -3.63
N ALA A 180 7.36 -32.41 -2.45
CA ALA A 180 6.27 -32.54 -1.48
C ALA A 180 5.77 -31.17 -0.99
N GLU A 181 6.66 -30.21 -0.73
CA GLU A 181 6.32 -28.82 -0.41
C GLU A 181 5.61 -28.13 -1.58
N ALA A 182 6.12 -28.31 -2.80
CA ALA A 182 5.50 -27.77 -4.00
C ALA A 182 4.07 -28.31 -4.21
N ILE A 183 3.83 -29.62 -4.01
CA ILE A 183 2.50 -30.23 -4.08
C ILE A 183 1.58 -29.76 -2.95
N ASN A 184 2.09 -29.67 -1.72
CA ASN A 184 1.26 -29.52 -0.53
C ASN A 184 1.11 -28.09 0.02
N ILE A 185 1.98 -27.15 -0.37
CA ILE A 185 1.98 -25.78 0.15
C ILE A 185 1.89 -24.78 -1.02
N VAL A 186 2.75 -24.93 -2.03
CA VAL A 186 2.94 -23.92 -3.09
C VAL A 186 2.04 -24.13 -4.32
N ASN A 187 1.35 -25.29 -4.40
CA ASN A 187 0.42 -25.67 -5.47
C ASN A 187 -0.65 -24.58 -5.71
N ALA A 188 -0.77 -24.16 -6.97
CA ALA A 188 -1.69 -23.10 -7.39
C ALA A 188 -3.14 -23.32 -6.94
N ASN A 189 -3.62 -24.57 -6.82
CA ASN A 189 -4.95 -24.87 -6.28
C ASN A 189 -5.15 -24.37 -4.84
N LYS A 190 -4.10 -24.44 -4.00
CA LYS A 190 -4.14 -23.97 -2.61
C LYS A 190 -3.98 -22.45 -2.52
N GLN A 191 -3.28 -21.84 -3.48
CA GLN A 191 -3.17 -20.39 -3.64
C GLN A 191 -4.40 -19.77 -4.34
N TYR A 192 -5.62 -20.20 -3.97
CA TYR A 192 -6.88 -19.68 -4.51
C TYR A 192 -7.25 -18.30 -3.94
N ILE A 193 -6.90 -18.07 -2.67
CA ILE A 193 -7.26 -16.90 -1.86
C ILE A 193 -6.01 -16.03 -1.64
N VAL A 194 -6.17 -14.70 -1.65
CA VAL A 194 -5.06 -13.77 -1.38
C VAL A 194 -4.84 -13.61 0.13
N PRO A 195 -3.59 -13.70 0.62
CA PRO A 195 -3.28 -13.44 2.03
C PRO A 195 -3.64 -12.03 2.49
N THR A 196 -3.63 -11.04 1.58
CA THR A 196 -3.90 -9.63 1.85
C THR A 196 -5.24 -9.37 2.53
N SER A 197 -6.29 -10.11 2.16
CA SER A 197 -7.68 -9.79 2.53
C SER A 197 -8.55 -11.01 2.86
N GLY A 198 -8.21 -12.21 2.38
CA GLY A 198 -9.08 -13.38 2.44
C GLY A 198 -10.05 -13.50 1.24
N HIS A 199 -9.86 -12.69 0.19
CA HIS A 199 -10.65 -12.72 -1.04
C HIS A 199 -10.04 -13.64 -2.11
N PRO A 200 -10.84 -14.31 -2.97
CA PRO A 200 -10.31 -15.15 -4.05
C PRO A 200 -9.73 -14.30 -5.20
N ILE A 201 -8.52 -14.65 -5.67
CA ILE A 201 -7.87 -14.03 -6.84
C ILE A 201 -8.08 -14.85 -8.11
N ARG A 202 -8.06 -16.19 -8.02
CA ARG A 202 -8.15 -17.08 -9.19
C ARG A 202 -9.61 -17.18 -9.64
N GLY A 203 -9.87 -16.89 -10.90
CA GLY A 203 -11.22 -16.90 -11.47
C GLY A 203 -11.21 -16.82 -12.99
N LEU A 204 -12.36 -17.12 -13.61
CA LEU A 204 -12.51 -16.98 -15.06
C LEU A 204 -12.74 -15.52 -15.44
N ILE A 205 -12.23 -15.11 -16.61
CA ILE A 205 -12.16 -13.72 -17.05
C ILE A 205 -12.70 -13.54 -18.47
N GLN A 206 -13.01 -12.29 -18.85
CA GLN A 206 -13.35 -11.89 -20.22
C GLN A 206 -14.44 -12.81 -20.83
N ASP A 207 -14.16 -13.46 -21.94
CA ASP A 207 -15.08 -14.28 -22.74
C ASP A 207 -15.79 -15.38 -21.95
N HIS A 208 -15.13 -15.96 -20.94
CA HIS A 208 -15.76 -16.98 -20.07
C HIS A 208 -16.93 -16.42 -19.27
N ILE A 209 -16.87 -15.14 -18.85
CA ILE A 209 -17.95 -14.47 -18.12
C ILE A 209 -19.11 -14.15 -19.08
N VAL A 210 -18.80 -13.68 -20.29
CA VAL A 210 -19.81 -13.42 -21.34
C VAL A 210 -20.55 -14.71 -21.70
N SER A 211 -19.79 -15.77 -21.98
CA SER A 211 -20.28 -17.11 -22.27
C SER A 211 -21.16 -17.65 -21.13
N ALA A 212 -20.74 -17.52 -19.86
CA ALA A 212 -21.52 -17.93 -18.71
C ALA A 212 -22.89 -17.23 -18.62
N VAL A 213 -22.98 -15.93 -18.91
CA VAL A 213 -24.26 -15.20 -18.90
C VAL A 213 -25.13 -15.57 -20.11
N LEU A 214 -24.55 -15.65 -21.31
CA LEU A 214 -25.25 -16.10 -22.52
C LEU A 214 -25.77 -17.54 -22.42
N LEU A 215 -25.14 -18.36 -21.59
CA LEU A 215 -25.51 -19.76 -21.35
C LEU A 215 -26.49 -19.93 -20.18
N THR A 216 -26.49 -19.01 -19.20
CA THR A 216 -27.40 -19.09 -18.03
C THR A 216 -28.62 -18.17 -18.11
N LYS A 217 -28.77 -17.33 -19.14
CA LYS A 217 -30.02 -16.60 -19.42
C LYS A 217 -31.21 -17.55 -19.68
N MET A 218 -32.43 -17.05 -19.50
CA MET A 218 -33.66 -17.85 -19.68
C MET A 218 -33.89 -18.33 -21.11
N ASP A 219 -33.47 -17.56 -22.12
CA ASP A 219 -33.74 -17.85 -23.54
C ASP A 219 -32.88 -18.98 -24.12
N THR A 220 -31.89 -19.50 -23.38
CA THR A 220 -30.93 -20.48 -23.90
C THR A 220 -31.42 -21.91 -23.69
N PHE A 221 -32.05 -22.42 -24.74
CA PHE A 221 -32.42 -23.83 -24.91
C PHE A 221 -31.38 -24.55 -25.77
N LEU A 222 -31.05 -25.77 -25.38
CA LEU A 222 -30.09 -26.65 -26.06
C LEU A 222 -30.80 -27.92 -26.53
N THR A 223 -30.50 -28.34 -27.75
CA THR A 223 -30.92 -29.63 -28.29
C THR A 223 -30.19 -30.79 -27.59
N ARG A 224 -30.66 -32.02 -27.83
CA ARG A 224 -30.01 -33.23 -27.28
C ARG A 224 -28.54 -33.33 -27.70
N GLU A 225 -28.22 -33.01 -28.95
CA GLU A 225 -26.88 -33.18 -29.52
C GLU A 225 -25.90 -32.16 -28.95
N GLU A 226 -26.28 -30.88 -28.95
CA GLU A 226 -25.52 -29.81 -28.29
C GLU A 226 -25.31 -30.09 -26.80
N TYR A 227 -26.34 -30.60 -26.10
CA TYR A 227 -26.21 -30.97 -24.69
C TYR A 227 -25.13 -32.03 -24.47
N HIS A 228 -25.19 -33.16 -25.19
CA HIS A 228 -24.22 -34.25 -24.99
C HIS A 228 -22.81 -33.85 -25.44
N GLN A 229 -22.68 -33.03 -26.49
CA GLN A 229 -21.41 -32.51 -26.96
C GLN A 229 -20.76 -31.55 -25.96
N LEU A 230 -21.52 -30.61 -25.39
CA LEU A 230 -21.02 -29.69 -24.36
C LEU A 230 -20.66 -30.42 -23.06
N LEU A 231 -21.49 -31.39 -22.64
CA LEU A 231 -21.21 -32.25 -21.50
C LEU A 231 -19.87 -32.99 -21.69
N TYR A 232 -19.68 -33.63 -22.84
CA TYR A 232 -18.45 -34.37 -23.16
C TYR A 232 -17.22 -33.46 -23.29
N ALA A 233 -17.33 -32.31 -23.97
CA ALA A 233 -16.23 -31.35 -24.14
C ALA A 233 -15.82 -30.68 -22.80
N SER A 234 -16.77 -30.47 -21.89
CA SER A 234 -16.48 -30.01 -20.53
C SER A 234 -15.74 -31.04 -19.67
N SER A 235 -15.90 -32.33 -20.00
CA SER A 235 -15.38 -33.40 -19.17
C SER A 235 -13.85 -33.35 -19.11
N VAL A 236 -13.34 -33.36 -17.88
CA VAL A 236 -11.93 -33.59 -17.58
C VAL A 236 -11.85 -35.07 -17.19
N PRO A 237 -11.35 -35.99 -18.05
CA PRO A 237 -10.85 -37.25 -17.52
C PRO A 237 -9.74 -36.88 -16.53
N PRO A 238 -9.85 -37.21 -15.23
CA PRO A 238 -8.90 -36.72 -14.24
C PRO A 238 -7.52 -37.26 -14.58
N THR A 239 -6.60 -36.35 -14.92
CA THR A 239 -5.21 -36.67 -15.22
C THR A 239 -4.62 -37.41 -14.03
N SER A 240 -3.86 -38.48 -14.30
CA SER A 240 -3.72 -39.66 -13.42
C SER A 240 -3.01 -39.44 -12.09
N TYR A 241 -3.62 -38.67 -11.19
CA TYR A 241 -3.38 -38.72 -9.76
C TYR A 241 -3.80 -40.10 -9.24
N SER A 242 -2.83 -41.02 -9.24
CA SER A 242 -2.94 -42.32 -8.58
C SER A 242 -3.38 -42.10 -7.14
N GLN A 243 -4.60 -42.51 -6.80
CA GLN A 243 -5.20 -42.32 -5.48
C GLN A 243 -4.51 -43.19 -4.42
N ARG A 244 -3.32 -42.76 -3.98
CA ARG A 244 -2.78 -43.14 -2.68
C ARG A 244 -3.59 -42.43 -1.59
N ASN A 245 -4.71 -43.04 -1.19
CA ASN A 245 -5.11 -43.06 0.21
C ASN A 245 -6.19 -44.13 0.53
N ARG A 246 -5.74 -45.38 0.51
CA ARG A 246 -6.00 -46.39 1.56
C ARG A 246 -4.87 -47.41 1.52
N PHE A 247 -4.15 -47.59 2.61
CA PHE A 247 -3.17 -48.68 2.72
C PHE A 247 -3.94 -50.03 2.68
N GLY A 248 -3.52 -50.96 1.82
CA GLY A 248 -3.87 -52.38 1.95
C GLY A 248 -5.09 -52.91 1.16
N GLN A 249 -5.63 -52.22 0.15
CA GLN A 249 -6.62 -52.83 -0.77
C GLN A 249 -6.19 -52.85 -2.25
N LYS A 250 -6.79 -53.78 -3.01
CA LYS A 250 -6.23 -54.36 -4.24
C LYS A 250 -6.50 -53.54 -5.50
N VAL A 251 -5.70 -53.81 -6.53
CA VAL A 251 -5.83 -53.24 -7.88
C VAL A 251 -7.09 -53.75 -8.58
N SER A 252 -8.16 -52.96 -8.50
CA SER A 252 -9.32 -53.04 -9.41
C SER A 252 -10.05 -51.69 -9.44
N VAL A 253 -9.62 -50.79 -10.33
CA VAL A 253 -10.37 -49.56 -10.61
C VAL A 253 -11.54 -49.92 -11.51
N SER A 254 -12.76 -49.66 -11.05
CA SER A 254 -14.00 -49.90 -11.78
C SER A 254 -14.24 -48.82 -12.84
N TRP A 255 -14.62 -49.23 -14.06
CA TRP A 255 -14.92 -48.28 -15.14
C TRP A 255 -16.21 -47.47 -14.89
N SER A 256 -17.09 -47.95 -14.00
CA SER A 256 -18.37 -47.31 -13.62
C SER A 256 -18.23 -45.97 -12.89
N ASP A 257 -17.05 -45.68 -12.33
CA ASP A 257 -16.85 -44.49 -11.49
C ASP A 257 -16.73 -43.19 -12.31
N TYR A 258 -16.52 -43.31 -13.63
CA TYR A 258 -16.30 -42.20 -14.56
C TYR A 258 -17.48 -41.89 -15.49
N GLU A 259 -18.56 -42.69 -15.46
CA GLU A 259 -19.74 -42.44 -16.29
C GLU A 259 -20.47 -41.16 -15.86
N ILE A 260 -20.60 -40.17 -16.75
CA ILE A 260 -21.36 -38.94 -16.48
C ILE A 260 -22.85 -39.23 -16.69
N GLN A 261 -23.67 -38.99 -15.67
CA GLN A 261 -25.12 -39.19 -15.75
C GLN A 261 -25.80 -37.95 -16.38
N PRO A 262 -26.46 -38.07 -17.54
CA PRO A 262 -27.21 -36.97 -18.14
C PRO A 262 -28.52 -36.72 -17.38
N LEU A 263 -28.95 -35.46 -17.33
CA LEU A 263 -30.20 -35.04 -16.71
C LEU A 263 -31.38 -35.15 -17.69
N PRO A 264 -32.63 -35.32 -17.21
CA PRO A 264 -33.82 -35.24 -18.05
C PRO A 264 -34.02 -33.80 -18.60
N PRO A 265 -34.63 -33.65 -19.79
CA PRO A 265 -34.93 -32.34 -20.36
C PRO A 265 -35.98 -31.59 -19.53
N ALA A 266 -35.90 -30.25 -19.50
CA ALA A 266 -36.95 -29.40 -18.93
C ALA A 266 -38.23 -29.45 -19.76
N ILE A 267 -38.10 -29.43 -21.09
CA ILE A 267 -39.21 -29.43 -22.03
C ILE A 267 -39.20 -30.76 -22.77
N TRP A 268 -40.30 -31.51 -22.68
CA TRP A 268 -40.45 -32.83 -23.32
C TRP A 268 -41.19 -32.79 -24.67
N LYS A 269 -41.92 -31.70 -24.94
CA LYS A 269 -42.79 -31.50 -26.12
C LYS A 269 -42.83 -30.01 -26.45
N PRO A 270 -42.75 -29.57 -27.73
CA PRO A 270 -42.78 -30.37 -28.96
C PRO A 270 -41.52 -31.20 -29.23
N THR A 271 -40.36 -30.75 -28.74
CA THR A 271 -39.08 -31.45 -28.82
C THR A 271 -38.43 -31.53 -27.44
N PRO A 272 -37.54 -32.52 -27.20
CA PRO A 272 -36.76 -32.58 -25.97
C PRO A 272 -35.71 -31.46 -25.95
N LEU A 273 -35.87 -30.49 -25.06
CA LEU A 273 -34.95 -29.36 -24.87
C LEU A 273 -34.50 -29.25 -23.41
N TRP A 274 -33.22 -28.98 -23.24
CA TRP A 274 -32.59 -28.68 -21.95
C TRP A 274 -32.36 -27.17 -21.84
N THR A 275 -32.44 -26.60 -20.64
CA THR A 275 -31.98 -25.23 -20.41
C THR A 275 -30.48 -25.22 -20.14
N GLY A 276 -29.78 -24.16 -20.54
CA GLY A 276 -28.36 -24.02 -20.23
C GLY A 276 -28.04 -24.11 -18.72
N LYS A 277 -28.99 -23.70 -17.86
CA LYS A 277 -28.92 -23.88 -16.40
C LYS A 277 -28.82 -25.36 -15.97
N GLN A 278 -29.68 -26.23 -16.51
CA GLN A 278 -29.64 -27.68 -16.26
C GLN A 278 -28.34 -28.30 -16.79
N VAL A 279 -27.98 -27.98 -18.03
CA VAL A 279 -26.84 -28.58 -18.74
C VAL A 279 -25.52 -28.35 -18.02
N VAL A 280 -25.31 -27.13 -17.53
CA VAL A 280 -23.98 -26.61 -17.19
C VAL A 280 -23.64 -26.70 -15.73
N ILE A 281 -24.60 -26.48 -14.85
CA ILE A 281 -24.29 -26.31 -13.42
C ILE A 281 -24.67 -27.59 -12.69
N THR A 282 -25.88 -28.10 -12.89
CA THR A 282 -26.37 -29.25 -12.11
C THR A 282 -25.70 -30.55 -12.52
N ALA A 283 -25.52 -30.82 -13.82
CA ALA A 283 -24.79 -32.02 -14.27
C ALA A 283 -23.32 -32.00 -13.82
N ILE A 284 -22.65 -30.84 -13.90
CA ILE A 284 -21.23 -30.69 -13.54
C ILE A 284 -21.02 -30.67 -12.03
N LEU A 285 -21.86 -29.98 -11.25
CA LEU A 285 -21.79 -30.06 -9.78
C LEU A 285 -22.06 -31.50 -9.30
N ASN A 286 -23.01 -32.23 -9.89
CA ASN A 286 -23.26 -33.63 -9.54
C ASN A 286 -22.10 -34.57 -9.95
N PHE A 287 -21.38 -34.27 -11.03
CA PHE A 287 -20.15 -34.98 -11.40
C PHE A 287 -18.98 -34.65 -10.44
N VAL A 288 -18.74 -33.37 -10.16
CA VAL A 288 -17.63 -32.85 -9.33
C VAL A 288 -17.83 -33.17 -7.84
N THR A 289 -19.08 -33.28 -7.37
CA THR A 289 -19.42 -33.63 -5.97
C THR A 289 -19.84 -35.10 -5.80
N ARG A 290 -19.68 -35.95 -6.82
CA ARG A 290 -20.07 -37.38 -6.79
C ARG A 290 -19.48 -38.08 -5.56
N GLY A 291 -20.34 -38.65 -4.71
CA GLY A 291 -19.96 -39.28 -3.45
C GLY A 291 -19.92 -38.35 -2.23
N ARG A 292 -20.30 -37.07 -2.36
CA ARG A 292 -20.41 -36.09 -1.27
C ARG A 292 -21.84 -35.54 -1.18
N LEU A 293 -22.20 -34.96 -0.04
CA LEU A 293 -23.49 -34.27 0.12
C LEU A 293 -23.56 -33.01 -0.79
N PRO A 294 -24.73 -32.68 -1.35
CA PRO A 294 -24.90 -31.55 -2.27
C PRO A 294 -24.93 -30.20 -1.55
N LEU A 295 -24.70 -29.11 -2.29
CA LEU A 295 -24.57 -27.74 -1.77
C LEU A 295 -25.81 -26.88 -2.00
N THR A 296 -25.97 -25.86 -1.13
CA THR A 296 -26.97 -24.80 -1.27
C THR A 296 -26.31 -23.42 -1.08
N ILE A 297 -26.56 -22.48 -2.01
CA ILE A 297 -25.98 -21.13 -2.03
C ILE A 297 -27.04 -20.14 -2.53
N GLU A 298 -27.19 -19.02 -1.81
CA GLU A 298 -27.83 -17.80 -2.31
C GLU A 298 -26.80 -16.67 -2.48
N LYS A 299 -26.76 -16.02 -3.64
CA LYS A 299 -25.93 -14.82 -3.85
C LYS A 299 -26.50 -13.87 -4.89
N ARG A 300 -26.47 -12.55 -4.61
CA ARG A 300 -26.81 -11.50 -5.60
C ARG A 300 -25.73 -11.38 -6.69
N GLY A 301 -26.17 -11.21 -7.93
CA GLY A 301 -25.30 -10.87 -9.05
C GLY A 301 -24.83 -9.41 -9.03
N ARG A 302 -24.01 -9.05 -10.01
CA ARG A 302 -23.51 -7.70 -10.29
C ARG A 302 -24.49 -6.89 -11.16
N ILE A 303 -25.33 -7.56 -11.96
CA ILE A 303 -26.32 -6.91 -12.82
C ILE A 303 -27.37 -6.20 -11.95
N GLN A 304 -27.64 -4.93 -12.25
CA GLN A 304 -28.57 -4.09 -11.49
C GLN A 304 -30.03 -4.32 -11.95
N LYS A 305 -31.03 -3.99 -11.12
CA LYS A 305 -32.46 -4.28 -11.40
C LYS A 305 -32.93 -3.63 -12.71
N GLU A 306 -32.46 -2.42 -12.94
CA GLU A 306 -32.85 -1.50 -14.00
C GLU A 306 -32.60 -2.08 -15.40
N TYR A 307 -31.66 -3.03 -15.52
CA TYR A 307 -31.31 -3.69 -16.78
C TYR A 307 -32.20 -4.90 -17.10
N ILE A 308 -32.85 -5.50 -16.11
CA ILE A 308 -33.65 -6.73 -16.27
C ILE A 308 -35.16 -6.46 -16.22
N GLY A 309 -35.60 -5.45 -15.49
CA GLY A 309 -37.02 -5.06 -15.37
C GLY A 309 -37.66 -5.51 -14.05
N GLU A 310 -38.91 -5.98 -14.10
CA GLU A 310 -39.68 -6.34 -12.91
C GLU A 310 -39.35 -7.74 -12.36
N ASP A 311 -38.70 -8.60 -13.15
CA ASP A 311 -38.34 -9.99 -12.79
C ASP A 311 -37.18 -10.07 -11.77
N HIS A 312 -37.51 -9.76 -10.52
CA HIS A 312 -36.63 -9.80 -9.35
C HIS A 312 -35.87 -11.13 -9.16
N THR A 313 -36.40 -12.26 -9.68
CA THR A 313 -35.82 -13.61 -9.52
C THR A 313 -34.52 -13.82 -10.28
N LEU A 314 -34.23 -13.00 -11.31
CA LEU A 314 -33.03 -13.13 -12.13
C LEU A 314 -31.79 -12.44 -11.52
N LEU A 315 -31.97 -11.60 -10.49
CA LEU A 315 -30.91 -10.84 -9.83
C LEU A 315 -30.18 -11.64 -8.73
N VAL A 316 -30.77 -12.75 -8.27
CA VAL A 316 -30.22 -13.63 -7.23
C VAL A 316 -29.91 -14.98 -7.86
N LEU A 317 -28.65 -15.41 -7.79
CA LEU A 317 -28.26 -16.80 -8.00
C LEU A 317 -28.73 -17.62 -6.79
N HIS A 318 -29.54 -18.64 -7.03
CA HIS A 318 -30.00 -19.58 -6.01
C HIS A 318 -29.74 -21.00 -6.48
N ILE A 319 -28.73 -21.64 -5.90
CA ILE A 319 -28.42 -23.06 -6.07
C ILE A 319 -28.93 -23.80 -4.83
N HIS A 320 -29.69 -24.87 -5.02
CA HIS A 320 -30.24 -25.66 -3.93
C HIS A 320 -30.08 -27.14 -4.24
N ASN A 321 -29.40 -27.88 -3.36
CA ASN A 321 -29.00 -29.27 -3.58
C ASN A 321 -28.32 -29.50 -4.96
N ASN A 322 -27.31 -28.69 -5.29
CA ASN A 322 -26.62 -28.62 -6.61
C ASN A 322 -27.48 -28.14 -7.81
N GLU A 323 -28.78 -27.91 -7.65
CA GLU A 323 -29.65 -27.44 -8.75
C GLU A 323 -29.65 -25.92 -8.87
N LEU A 324 -29.28 -25.35 -10.04
CA LEU A 324 -29.47 -23.90 -10.26
C LEU A 324 -30.94 -23.62 -10.57
N VAL A 325 -31.64 -23.07 -9.59
CA VAL A 325 -33.07 -22.74 -9.71
C VAL A 325 -33.26 -21.41 -10.44
N HIS A 326 -32.61 -20.34 -9.98
CA HIS A 326 -32.73 -19.00 -10.57
C HIS A 326 -31.45 -18.17 -10.49
N GLY A 327 -31.45 -17.01 -11.19
CA GLY A 327 -30.27 -16.18 -11.44
C GLY A 327 -29.48 -16.56 -12.70
N MET A 328 -28.34 -15.87 -12.89
CA MET A 328 -27.34 -16.05 -13.95
C MET A 328 -25.93 -16.07 -13.36
N ILE A 329 -24.98 -16.78 -13.99
CA ILE A 329 -23.56 -16.74 -13.58
C ILE A 329 -22.88 -15.54 -14.24
N ASP A 330 -22.40 -14.60 -13.41
CA ASP A 330 -21.60 -13.44 -13.78
C ASP A 330 -20.26 -13.42 -13.01
N LYS A 331 -19.47 -12.33 -13.14
CA LYS A 331 -18.20 -12.18 -12.44
C LYS A 331 -18.32 -12.29 -10.90
N ALA A 332 -19.47 -11.95 -10.31
CA ALA A 332 -19.63 -12.07 -8.86
C ALA A 332 -19.58 -13.53 -8.40
N GLN A 333 -19.96 -14.50 -9.23
CA GLN A 333 -19.97 -15.92 -8.85
C GLN A 333 -18.57 -16.57 -8.85
N PHE A 334 -17.58 -15.90 -9.44
CA PHE A 334 -16.15 -16.26 -9.35
C PHE A 334 -15.41 -15.47 -8.25
N GLY A 335 -16.05 -14.45 -7.66
CA GLY A 335 -15.48 -13.60 -6.60
C GLY A 335 -15.85 -14.02 -5.18
N THR A 336 -15.65 -13.10 -4.23
CA THR A 336 -15.89 -13.27 -2.77
C THR A 336 -17.25 -13.90 -2.44
N TYR A 337 -17.27 -15.03 -1.73
CA TYR A 337 -18.49 -15.80 -1.44
C TYR A 337 -19.29 -16.30 -2.66
N GLY A 338 -18.70 -16.26 -3.87
CA GLY A 338 -19.30 -16.85 -5.07
C GLY A 338 -19.28 -18.38 -5.06
N LEU A 339 -19.95 -18.98 -6.05
CA LEU A 339 -20.04 -20.45 -6.23
C LEU A 339 -18.69 -21.16 -6.07
N VAL A 340 -17.63 -20.67 -6.73
CA VAL A 340 -16.31 -21.33 -6.68
C VAL A 340 -15.66 -21.21 -5.30
N HIS A 341 -15.83 -20.07 -4.61
CA HIS A 341 -15.30 -19.85 -3.27
C HIS A 341 -16.03 -20.68 -2.20
N ALA A 342 -17.35 -20.85 -2.34
CA ALA A 342 -18.12 -21.76 -1.50
C ALA A 342 -17.75 -23.24 -1.75
N VAL A 343 -17.50 -23.64 -3.01
CA VAL A 343 -16.98 -24.98 -3.34
C VAL A 343 -15.58 -25.20 -2.75
N HIS A 344 -14.70 -24.20 -2.80
CA HIS A 344 -13.38 -24.23 -2.17
C HIS A 344 -13.48 -24.48 -0.65
N GLU A 345 -14.39 -23.80 0.05
CA GLU A 345 -14.62 -24.04 1.48
C GLU A 345 -15.26 -25.41 1.76
N LEU A 346 -16.37 -25.74 1.11
CA LEU A 346 -17.14 -26.96 1.43
C LEU A 346 -16.42 -28.25 1.03
N TYR A 347 -15.70 -28.24 -0.10
CA TYR A 347 -15.13 -29.44 -0.71
C TYR A 347 -13.60 -29.43 -0.88
N GLY A 348 -12.95 -28.28 -0.68
CA GLY A 348 -11.49 -28.13 -0.73
C GLY A 348 -10.94 -27.57 -2.06
N PRO A 349 -9.66 -27.14 -2.06
CA PRO A 349 -9.05 -26.39 -3.15
C PRO A 349 -9.01 -27.14 -4.49
N ASP A 350 -8.67 -28.43 -4.49
CA ASP A 350 -8.53 -29.20 -5.74
C ASP A 350 -9.88 -29.44 -6.45
N VAL A 351 -10.98 -29.47 -5.69
CA VAL A 351 -12.34 -29.54 -6.25
C VAL A 351 -12.71 -28.22 -6.93
N ALA A 352 -12.35 -27.08 -6.32
CA ALA A 352 -12.54 -25.76 -6.94
C ALA A 352 -11.67 -25.56 -8.19
N GLY A 353 -10.40 -26.00 -8.17
CA GLY A 353 -9.50 -25.99 -9.34
C GLY A 353 -10.02 -26.86 -10.50
N THR A 354 -10.59 -28.02 -10.18
CA THR A 354 -11.27 -28.89 -11.15
C THR A 354 -12.50 -28.20 -11.74
N LEU A 355 -13.35 -27.61 -10.90
CA LEU A 355 -14.56 -26.90 -11.33
C LEU A 355 -14.25 -25.73 -12.27
N LEU A 356 -13.23 -24.91 -11.96
CA LEU A 356 -12.76 -23.84 -12.84
C LEU A 356 -12.25 -24.37 -14.20
N SER A 357 -11.56 -25.51 -14.20
CA SER A 357 -11.04 -26.15 -15.42
C SER A 357 -12.17 -26.66 -16.32
N VAL A 358 -13.18 -27.31 -15.73
CA VAL A 358 -14.38 -27.80 -16.43
C VAL A 358 -15.18 -26.62 -17.01
N PHE A 359 -15.44 -25.58 -16.21
CA PHE A 359 -16.14 -24.38 -16.66
C PHE A 359 -15.40 -23.65 -17.78
N SER A 360 -14.07 -23.55 -17.72
CA SER A 360 -13.29 -22.90 -18.78
C SER A 360 -13.44 -23.61 -20.13
N ARG A 361 -13.31 -24.95 -20.17
CA ARG A 361 -13.51 -25.74 -21.40
C ARG A 361 -14.92 -25.59 -21.94
N LEU A 362 -15.92 -25.73 -21.06
CA LEU A 362 -17.34 -25.61 -21.41
C LEU A 362 -17.70 -24.24 -22.01
N PHE A 363 -17.30 -23.15 -21.36
CA PHE A 363 -17.58 -21.80 -21.84
C PHE A 363 -16.85 -21.49 -23.15
N THR A 364 -15.66 -22.07 -23.35
CA THR A 364 -14.90 -21.98 -24.61
C THR A 364 -15.64 -22.74 -25.73
N SER A 365 -16.07 -23.99 -25.48
CA SER A 365 -16.81 -24.81 -26.45
C SER A 365 -18.19 -24.24 -26.80
N PHE A 366 -18.91 -23.66 -25.83
CA PHE A 366 -20.18 -22.98 -26.10
C PHE A 366 -20.01 -21.73 -26.98
N LEU A 367 -18.96 -20.93 -26.73
CA LEU A 367 -18.68 -19.72 -27.50
C LEU A 367 -18.16 -20.05 -28.92
N GLN A 368 -17.52 -21.21 -29.12
CA GLN A 368 -17.21 -21.74 -30.46
C GLN A 368 -18.45 -22.10 -31.29
N ILE A 369 -19.57 -22.46 -30.65
CA ILE A 369 -20.83 -22.80 -31.33
C ILE A 369 -21.64 -21.53 -31.65
N HIS A 370 -21.82 -20.64 -30.67
CA HIS A 370 -22.66 -19.44 -30.83
C HIS A 370 -21.95 -18.22 -31.41
N GLY A 371 -20.64 -18.09 -31.20
CA GLY A 371 -19.89 -16.86 -31.43
C GLY A 371 -20.23 -15.73 -30.45
N PHE A 372 -19.37 -14.72 -30.43
CA PHE A 372 -19.62 -13.43 -29.77
C PHE A 372 -18.93 -12.32 -30.56
N THR A 373 -19.52 -11.13 -30.62
CA THR A 373 -18.96 -9.98 -31.35
C THR A 373 -19.53 -8.67 -30.79
N CYS A 374 -18.85 -7.55 -31.01
CA CYS A 374 -19.29 -6.21 -30.63
C CYS A 374 -19.20 -5.28 -31.83
N GLY A 375 -20.29 -4.62 -32.20
CA GLY A 375 -20.39 -3.74 -33.36
C GLY A 375 -20.47 -2.26 -32.99
N VAL A 376 -20.39 -1.40 -34.00
CA VAL A 376 -20.64 0.05 -33.85
C VAL A 376 -22.11 0.32 -33.46
N ASP A 377 -23.02 -0.57 -33.86
CA ASP A 377 -24.44 -0.54 -33.52
C ASP A 377 -24.75 -0.85 -32.04
N ASP A 378 -23.80 -1.43 -31.28
CA ASP A 378 -23.85 -1.50 -29.82
C ASP A 378 -23.56 -0.16 -29.13
N LEU A 379 -22.95 0.79 -29.84
CA LEU A 379 -22.54 2.10 -29.31
C LEU A 379 -23.58 3.21 -29.53
N LEU A 380 -24.57 2.98 -30.41
CA LEU A 380 -25.51 4.01 -30.85
C LEU A 380 -26.58 4.28 -29.79
N LEU A 381 -26.84 5.57 -29.53
CA LEU A 381 -28.02 6.02 -28.79
C LEU A 381 -29.25 6.09 -29.71
N SER A 382 -30.43 5.97 -29.11
CA SER A 382 -31.69 6.34 -29.75
C SER A 382 -31.75 7.86 -29.97
N GLN A 383 -32.31 8.30 -31.10
CA GLN A 383 -32.41 9.72 -31.47
C GLN A 383 -33.11 10.58 -30.38
N LYS A 384 -34.12 10.03 -29.70
CA LYS A 384 -34.81 10.71 -28.59
C LYS A 384 -33.85 11.00 -27.42
N SER A 385 -32.95 10.07 -27.14
CA SER A 385 -32.00 10.13 -26.05
C SER A 385 -30.85 11.08 -26.36
N ASP A 386 -30.36 11.10 -27.61
CA ASP A 386 -29.28 12.01 -28.02
C ASP A 386 -29.76 13.49 -28.02
N ILE A 387 -31.03 13.74 -28.35
CA ILE A 387 -31.67 15.06 -28.21
C ILE A 387 -31.72 15.50 -26.73
N GLU A 388 -32.09 14.62 -25.80
CA GLU A 388 -32.10 14.96 -24.38
C GLU A 388 -30.68 15.11 -23.81
N ARG A 389 -29.70 14.31 -24.29
CA ARG A 389 -28.26 14.51 -24.01
C ARG A 389 -27.83 15.92 -24.37
N GLU A 390 -28.14 16.39 -25.59
CA GLU A 390 -27.87 17.77 -25.99
C GLU A 390 -28.59 18.80 -25.13
N ARG A 391 -29.83 18.52 -24.71
CA ARG A 391 -30.64 19.43 -23.89
C ARG A 391 -30.05 19.60 -22.48
N ILE A 392 -29.52 18.51 -21.89
CA ILE A 392 -28.85 18.55 -20.59
C ILE A 392 -27.43 19.14 -20.73
N LEU A 393 -26.68 18.81 -21.78
CA LEU A 393 -25.37 19.42 -22.06
C LEU A 393 -25.43 20.96 -22.15
N LYS A 394 -26.48 21.52 -22.75
CA LYS A 394 -26.69 22.98 -22.82
C LYS A 394 -26.85 23.66 -21.45
N LYS A 395 -27.03 22.91 -20.34
CA LYS A 395 -26.98 23.45 -18.97
C LYS A 395 -25.54 23.73 -18.47
N SER A 396 -24.49 23.10 -19.04
CA SER A 396 -23.13 23.19 -18.49
C SER A 396 -22.59 24.62 -18.46
N GLU A 397 -22.84 25.38 -19.53
CA GLU A 397 -22.40 26.77 -19.64
C GLU A 397 -23.17 27.70 -18.68
N ILE A 398 -24.44 27.41 -18.40
CA ILE A 398 -25.26 28.15 -17.40
C ILE A 398 -24.68 27.90 -16.00
N GLN A 399 -24.45 26.63 -15.65
CA GLN A 399 -23.81 26.26 -14.38
C GLN A 399 -22.39 26.84 -14.25
N SER A 400 -21.62 26.90 -15.34
CA SER A 400 -20.28 27.49 -15.33
C SER A 400 -20.33 29.02 -15.10
N GLY A 401 -21.33 29.71 -15.65
CA GLY A 401 -21.63 31.11 -15.31
C GLY A 401 -21.98 31.29 -13.82
N GLU A 402 -22.91 30.50 -13.30
CA GLU A 402 -23.30 30.54 -11.88
C GLU A 402 -22.12 30.29 -10.93
N VAL A 403 -21.27 29.29 -11.21
CA VAL A 403 -20.12 28.98 -10.35
C VAL A 403 -19.10 30.10 -10.34
N HIS A 404 -18.81 30.74 -11.48
CA HIS A 404 -17.93 31.92 -11.52
C HIS A 404 -18.53 33.10 -10.74
N MET A 405 -19.83 33.36 -10.86
CA MET A 405 -20.52 34.43 -10.11
C MET A 405 -20.50 34.19 -8.59
N ARG A 406 -20.73 32.95 -8.15
CA ARG A 406 -20.62 32.54 -6.74
C ARG A 406 -19.18 32.69 -6.22
N PHE A 407 -18.19 32.37 -7.05
CA PHE A 407 -16.76 32.50 -6.73
C PHE A 407 -16.32 33.98 -6.57
N THR A 408 -16.72 34.87 -7.49
CA THR A 408 -16.44 36.32 -7.39
C THR A 408 -17.37 37.04 -6.40
N ARG A 409 -18.38 36.36 -5.84
CA ARG A 409 -19.43 36.92 -4.97
C ARG A 409 -20.23 38.06 -5.61
N THR A 410 -20.30 38.07 -6.94
CA THR A 410 -21.06 39.07 -7.71
C THR A 410 -22.54 38.72 -7.65
N LYS A 411 -23.42 39.72 -7.49
CA LYS A 411 -24.88 39.49 -7.48
C LYS A 411 -25.41 39.19 -8.87
N ASP A 412 -26.44 38.34 -8.94
CA ASP A 412 -27.16 38.02 -10.17
C ASP A 412 -27.76 39.29 -10.80
N GLY A 413 -27.24 39.69 -11.97
CA GLY A 413 -27.78 40.79 -12.77
C GLY A 413 -26.76 41.64 -13.53
N ASP A 414 -25.51 41.75 -13.07
CA ASP A 414 -24.51 42.66 -13.66
C ASP A 414 -23.74 42.01 -14.84
N GLY A 415 -24.49 41.62 -15.88
CA GLY A 415 -24.12 40.65 -16.92
C GLY A 415 -23.07 41.06 -17.97
N ASP A 416 -22.11 41.93 -17.64
CA ASP A 416 -20.97 42.22 -18.54
C ASP A 416 -19.87 41.15 -18.40
N PRO A 417 -19.59 40.31 -19.41
CA PRO A 417 -18.54 39.29 -19.31
C PRO A 417 -17.16 39.91 -19.08
N MET A 418 -16.89 41.12 -19.58
CA MET A 418 -15.64 41.84 -19.32
C MET A 418 -15.49 42.32 -17.87
N LYS A 419 -16.58 42.59 -17.13
CA LYS A 419 -16.49 42.89 -15.68
C LYS A 419 -16.12 41.62 -14.92
N LEU A 420 -16.83 40.54 -15.20
CA LEU A 420 -16.63 39.24 -14.55
C LEU A 420 -15.21 38.70 -14.81
N GLN A 421 -14.69 38.81 -16.04
CA GLN A 421 -13.31 38.45 -16.38
C GLN A 421 -12.26 39.24 -15.58
N ARG A 422 -12.47 40.54 -15.33
CA ARG A 422 -11.53 41.37 -14.55
C ARG A 422 -11.55 41.02 -13.07
N GLU A 423 -12.71 40.73 -12.48
CA GLU A 423 -12.80 40.27 -11.10
C GLU A 423 -12.26 38.84 -10.93
N ILE A 424 -12.46 37.95 -11.92
CA ILE A 424 -11.80 36.64 -11.98
C ILE A 424 -10.27 36.79 -11.99
N GLU A 425 -9.72 37.64 -12.87
CA GLU A 425 -8.28 37.93 -12.93
C GLU A 425 -7.75 38.44 -11.58
N LYS A 426 -8.44 39.41 -10.99
CA LYS A 426 -8.08 40.07 -9.74
C LYS A 426 -8.10 39.11 -8.53
N VAL A 427 -9.11 38.23 -8.45
CA VAL A 427 -9.19 37.21 -7.38
C VAL A 427 -8.11 36.13 -7.55
N LEU A 428 -7.89 35.64 -8.78
CA LEU A 428 -6.87 34.61 -9.05
C LEU A 428 -5.45 35.14 -8.88
N ARG A 429 -5.15 36.36 -9.36
CA ARG A 429 -3.83 36.99 -9.18
C ARG A 429 -3.58 37.48 -7.75
N GLY A 430 -4.64 37.85 -7.00
CA GLY A 430 -4.51 38.30 -5.62
C GLY A 430 -4.24 37.19 -4.61
N ASN A 431 -4.85 36.02 -4.80
CA ASN A 431 -4.80 34.89 -3.86
C ASN A 431 -3.95 33.69 -4.37
N GLY A 432 -3.44 33.76 -5.60
CA GLY A 432 -2.62 32.72 -6.22
C GLY A 432 -3.32 31.35 -6.32
N ASP A 433 -2.53 30.28 -6.26
CA ASP A 433 -2.99 28.90 -6.45
C ASP A 433 -4.13 28.48 -5.51
N SER A 434 -4.22 29.10 -4.32
CA SER A 434 -5.30 28.83 -3.37
C SER A 434 -6.69 29.20 -3.92
N ALA A 435 -6.77 30.24 -4.74
CA ALA A 435 -8.01 30.65 -5.41
C ALA A 435 -8.25 29.85 -6.69
N THR A 436 -7.20 29.46 -7.42
CA THR A 436 -7.30 28.56 -8.57
C THR A 436 -7.89 27.21 -8.15
N ALA A 437 -7.34 26.58 -7.12
CA ALA A 437 -7.83 25.30 -6.59
C ALA A 437 -9.27 25.38 -6.06
N LEU A 438 -9.66 26.51 -5.45
CA LEU A 438 -11.03 26.73 -4.99
C LEU A 438 -12.02 26.83 -6.16
N LEU A 439 -11.71 27.61 -7.20
CA LEU A 439 -12.53 27.74 -8.41
C LEU A 439 -12.67 26.39 -9.12
N ASP A 440 -11.57 25.66 -9.25
CA ASP A 440 -11.53 24.37 -9.93
C ASP A 440 -12.36 23.31 -9.18
N ARG A 441 -12.24 23.21 -7.86
CA ARG A 441 -13.07 22.29 -7.05
C ARG A 441 -14.57 22.62 -7.14
N MET A 442 -14.93 23.91 -7.10
CA MET A 442 -16.34 24.32 -7.29
C MET A 442 -16.87 23.95 -8.67
N MET A 443 -16.02 24.02 -9.72
CA MET A 443 -16.37 23.63 -11.08
C MET A 443 -16.52 22.13 -11.25
N SER A 444 -15.53 21.34 -10.85
CA SER A 444 -15.57 19.87 -10.95
C SER A 444 -16.78 19.30 -10.23
N ASN A 445 -17.11 19.78 -9.03
CA ASN A 445 -18.29 19.32 -8.29
C ASN A 445 -19.60 19.58 -9.05
N SER A 446 -19.74 20.75 -9.70
CA SER A 446 -20.92 21.06 -10.53
C SER A 446 -20.99 20.19 -11.79
N LEU A 447 -19.89 20.10 -12.53
CA LEU A 447 -19.82 19.39 -13.83
C LEU A 447 -19.91 17.86 -13.67
N ASN A 448 -19.41 17.31 -12.56
CA ASN A 448 -19.54 15.89 -12.23
C ASN A 448 -20.99 15.54 -11.80
N SER A 449 -21.73 16.49 -11.20
CA SER A 449 -23.16 16.33 -10.94
C SER A 449 -23.97 16.28 -12.24
N LEU A 450 -23.68 17.16 -13.21
CA LEU A 450 -24.30 17.18 -14.54
C LEU A 450 -23.99 15.90 -15.33
N THR A 451 -22.73 15.45 -15.29
CA THR A 451 -22.30 14.19 -15.91
C THR A 451 -23.07 12.99 -15.33
N SER A 452 -23.38 13.03 -14.03
CA SER A 452 -24.19 12.01 -13.37
C SER A 452 -25.66 12.06 -13.79
N GLU A 453 -26.25 13.26 -13.94
CA GLU A 453 -27.61 13.45 -14.48
C GLU A 453 -27.74 12.85 -15.90
N ILE A 454 -26.77 13.13 -16.77
CA ILE A 454 -26.74 12.61 -18.14
C ILE A 454 -26.62 11.08 -18.15
N ASN A 455 -25.73 10.51 -17.34
CA ASN A 455 -25.52 9.06 -17.36
C ASN A 455 -26.70 8.28 -16.75
N GLN A 456 -27.41 8.84 -15.76
CA GLN A 456 -28.64 8.24 -15.20
C GLN A 456 -29.85 8.36 -16.12
N THR A 457 -29.92 9.40 -16.96
CA THR A 457 -31.02 9.58 -17.93
C THR A 457 -30.82 8.76 -19.21
N LEU A 458 -29.57 8.48 -19.60
CA LEU A 458 -29.26 7.73 -20.82
C LEU A 458 -29.17 6.20 -20.64
N PHE A 459 -28.71 5.69 -19.50
CA PHE A 459 -28.48 4.25 -19.32
C PHE A 459 -29.45 3.65 -18.29
N PRO A 460 -30.09 2.49 -18.55
CA PRO A 460 -29.90 1.62 -19.72
C PRO A 460 -30.77 1.96 -20.95
N ASN A 461 -31.85 2.72 -20.77
CA ASN A 461 -32.97 2.78 -21.73
C ASN A 461 -32.71 3.60 -23.00
N GLY A 462 -31.62 4.38 -23.05
CA GLY A 462 -31.34 5.31 -24.14
C GLY A 462 -30.58 4.71 -25.33
N LEU A 463 -30.10 3.46 -25.24
CA LEU A 463 -29.36 2.76 -26.29
C LEU A 463 -30.28 2.27 -27.43
N LEU A 464 -29.73 2.16 -28.65
CA LEU A 464 -30.45 1.62 -29.81
C LEU A 464 -30.74 0.12 -29.67
N LYS A 465 -29.75 -0.65 -29.17
CA LYS A 465 -29.92 -2.05 -28.75
C LYS A 465 -30.18 -2.12 -27.24
N PRO A 466 -31.22 -2.83 -26.77
CA PRO A 466 -31.47 -3.03 -25.34
C PRO A 466 -30.46 -4.01 -24.72
N PHE A 467 -30.50 -4.14 -23.39
CA PHE A 467 -29.74 -5.13 -22.63
C PHE A 467 -29.96 -6.58 -23.14
N LEU A 468 -29.00 -7.47 -22.85
CA LEU A 468 -28.86 -8.84 -23.40
C LEU A 468 -28.68 -8.94 -24.93
N LYS A 469 -29.09 -7.93 -25.72
CA LYS A 469 -28.82 -7.83 -27.17
C LYS A 469 -27.63 -6.91 -27.49
N ASN A 470 -27.36 -5.93 -26.62
CA ASN A 470 -26.20 -5.05 -26.73
C ASN A 470 -24.96 -5.71 -26.12
N CYS A 471 -23.95 -5.96 -26.93
CA CYS A 471 -22.76 -6.72 -26.53
C CYS A 471 -21.81 -5.91 -25.64
N LEU A 472 -21.68 -4.60 -25.84
CA LEU A 472 -20.89 -3.72 -24.97
C LEU A 472 -21.54 -3.57 -23.58
N SER A 473 -22.86 -3.42 -23.55
CA SER A 473 -23.63 -3.41 -22.31
C SER A 473 -23.44 -4.71 -21.55
N LEU A 474 -23.53 -5.87 -22.24
CA LEU A 474 -23.31 -7.19 -21.65
C LEU A 474 -21.90 -7.32 -21.04
N MET A 475 -20.84 -6.92 -21.75
CA MET A 475 -19.46 -7.01 -21.23
C MET A 475 -19.22 -6.17 -19.96
N THR A 476 -19.70 -4.92 -19.96
CA THR A 476 -19.39 -3.92 -18.91
C THR A 476 -20.21 -4.13 -17.62
N THR A 477 -21.49 -4.46 -17.76
CA THR A 477 -22.40 -4.74 -16.63
C THR A 477 -22.02 -6.03 -15.90
N THR A 478 -21.83 -7.13 -16.64
CA THR A 478 -21.45 -8.45 -16.08
C THR A 478 -20.02 -8.45 -15.52
N GLY A 479 -19.20 -7.47 -15.92
CA GLY A 479 -17.83 -7.27 -15.47
C GLY A 479 -16.78 -8.08 -16.23
N ALA A 480 -17.13 -8.61 -17.42
CA ALA A 480 -16.22 -9.35 -18.28
C ALA A 480 -15.01 -8.52 -18.72
N LYS A 481 -15.27 -7.32 -19.28
CA LYS A 481 -14.24 -6.33 -19.67
C LYS A 481 -14.85 -4.92 -19.70
N GLY A 482 -14.07 -3.93 -19.27
CA GLY A 482 -14.51 -2.54 -19.13
C GLY A 482 -15.48 -2.29 -17.95
N GLY A 483 -15.70 -1.02 -17.63
CA GLY A 483 -16.72 -0.57 -16.68
C GLY A 483 -17.80 0.29 -17.35
N LEU A 484 -18.80 0.71 -16.57
CA LEU A 484 -19.86 1.62 -17.05
C LEU A 484 -19.26 2.96 -17.52
N VAL A 485 -18.21 3.45 -16.86
CA VAL A 485 -17.47 4.67 -17.23
C VAL A 485 -17.01 4.60 -18.70
N ASN A 486 -16.35 3.52 -19.11
CA ASN A 486 -15.91 3.32 -20.50
C ASN A 486 -17.09 3.38 -21.48
N MET A 487 -18.23 2.76 -21.14
CA MET A 487 -19.44 2.79 -21.98
C MET A 487 -20.03 4.20 -22.11
N THR A 488 -20.04 4.96 -21.00
CA THR A 488 -20.48 6.36 -20.98
C THR A 488 -19.54 7.27 -21.77
N GLN A 489 -18.22 7.07 -21.71
CA GLN A 489 -17.26 7.89 -22.47
C GLN A 489 -17.31 7.62 -23.98
N ILE A 490 -17.62 6.39 -24.39
CA ILE A 490 -17.80 6.05 -25.81
C ILE A 490 -19.12 6.63 -26.36
N SER A 491 -20.23 6.50 -25.62
CA SER A 491 -21.59 6.71 -26.17
C SER A 491 -22.27 8.01 -25.69
N SER A 492 -21.85 8.58 -24.56
CA SER A 492 -22.43 9.78 -23.93
C SER A 492 -21.49 11.00 -24.04
N LEU A 493 -20.42 11.07 -23.23
CA LEU A 493 -19.46 12.19 -23.16
C LEU A 493 -18.22 11.79 -22.36
N LEU A 494 -17.06 12.42 -22.60
CA LEU A 494 -15.83 12.16 -21.85
C LEU A 494 -15.83 12.76 -20.42
N GLY A 495 -16.37 13.98 -20.26
CA GLY A 495 -16.47 14.67 -18.98
C GLY A 495 -15.30 15.63 -18.68
N GLN A 496 -15.24 16.13 -17.45
CA GLN A 496 -14.14 16.99 -16.97
C GLN A 496 -12.83 16.20 -16.96
N GLN A 497 -11.80 16.71 -17.63
CA GLN A 497 -10.43 16.19 -17.48
C GLN A 497 -9.78 16.88 -16.26
N GLU A 498 -9.14 16.09 -15.39
CA GLU A 498 -8.43 16.59 -14.21
C GLU A 498 -6.97 16.15 -14.27
N LEU A 499 -6.07 17.00 -13.75
CA LEU A 499 -4.61 16.86 -13.80
C LEU A 499 -4.10 17.15 -12.38
N GLU A 500 -3.41 16.20 -11.75
CA GLU A 500 -3.06 16.27 -10.31
C GLU A 500 -4.25 16.60 -9.37
N GLY A 501 -5.50 16.33 -9.76
CA GLY A 501 -6.72 16.74 -9.03
C GLY A 501 -7.10 18.22 -9.15
N LYS A 502 -6.46 18.96 -10.07
CA LYS A 502 -6.82 20.32 -10.51
C LYS A 502 -7.47 20.24 -11.91
N ARG A 503 -8.00 21.35 -12.44
CA ARG A 503 -8.43 21.41 -13.86
C ARG A 503 -7.25 21.79 -14.76
N VAL A 504 -7.51 21.94 -16.06
CA VAL A 504 -6.50 22.30 -17.07
C VAL A 504 -5.73 23.57 -16.64
N PRO A 505 -4.39 23.55 -16.61
CA PRO A 505 -3.59 24.68 -16.17
C PRO A 505 -3.76 25.90 -17.09
N ARG A 506 -3.71 27.10 -16.51
CA ARG A 506 -3.78 28.36 -17.23
C ARG A 506 -2.38 28.94 -17.42
N MET A 507 -2.08 29.41 -18.63
CA MET A 507 -0.90 30.21 -18.94
C MET A 507 -0.95 31.56 -18.20
N VAL A 508 0.21 32.23 -18.07
CA VAL A 508 0.34 33.57 -17.44
C VAL A 508 -0.60 34.64 -18.05
N SER A 509 -1.00 34.43 -19.31
CA SER A 509 -1.98 35.22 -20.08
C SER A 509 -3.46 34.95 -19.72
N GLY A 510 -3.74 34.11 -18.72
CA GLY A 510 -5.10 33.74 -18.31
C GLY A 510 -5.81 32.72 -19.22
N LYS A 511 -5.13 32.23 -20.26
CA LYS A 511 -5.65 31.27 -21.25
C LYS A 511 -5.27 29.83 -20.90
N THR A 512 -6.13 28.86 -21.19
CA THR A 512 -5.76 27.42 -21.17
C THR A 512 -5.17 26.96 -22.51
N LEU A 513 -5.69 27.47 -23.65
CA LEU A 513 -5.09 27.31 -24.98
C LEU A 513 -5.11 28.63 -25.75
N PRO A 514 -4.22 28.82 -26.75
CA PRO A 514 -4.17 30.04 -27.56
C PRO A 514 -5.51 30.42 -28.23
N CYS A 515 -6.33 29.41 -28.56
CA CYS A 515 -7.63 29.56 -29.20
C CYS A 515 -8.77 30.04 -28.29
N PHE A 516 -8.63 29.95 -26.96
CA PHE A 516 -9.60 30.51 -26.01
C PHE A 516 -9.28 32.00 -25.70
N PRO A 517 -10.27 32.81 -25.33
CA PRO A 517 -10.02 34.16 -24.81
C PRO A 517 -9.33 34.10 -23.44
N PRO A 518 -8.61 35.16 -23.02
CA PRO A 518 -8.12 35.29 -21.64
C PRO A 518 -9.28 35.18 -20.64
N TRP A 519 -9.07 34.43 -19.56
CA TRP A 519 -10.07 34.22 -18.50
C TRP A 519 -11.42 33.75 -19.04
N ASP A 520 -11.41 32.81 -19.99
CA ASP A 520 -12.65 32.19 -20.45
C ASP A 520 -13.40 31.54 -19.26
N ILE A 521 -14.71 31.75 -19.29
CA ILE A 521 -15.73 31.34 -18.33
C ILE A 521 -16.35 30.02 -18.78
N SER A 522 -16.18 29.64 -20.06
CA SER A 522 -16.82 28.45 -20.63
C SER A 522 -16.40 27.15 -19.95
N SER A 523 -17.34 26.21 -19.83
CA SER A 523 -17.05 24.89 -19.22
C SER A 523 -15.94 24.17 -20.00
N ARG A 524 -16.03 24.27 -21.34
CA ARG A 524 -15.09 23.74 -22.33
C ARG A 524 -13.65 24.23 -22.14
N ALA A 525 -13.43 25.52 -21.91
CA ALA A 525 -12.07 26.06 -21.82
C ALA A 525 -11.28 25.51 -20.62
N GLY A 526 -11.96 25.16 -19.53
CA GLY A 526 -11.37 24.51 -18.36
C GLY A 526 -11.30 22.98 -18.44
N GLY A 527 -11.44 22.37 -19.62
CA GLY A 527 -11.26 20.92 -19.81
C GLY A 527 -12.51 20.06 -19.67
N PHE A 528 -13.72 20.63 -19.70
CA PHE A 528 -14.95 19.83 -19.81
C PHE A 528 -15.15 19.36 -21.26
N ILE A 529 -15.03 18.05 -21.50
CA ILE A 529 -15.23 17.46 -22.82
C ILE A 529 -16.68 17.01 -22.98
N SER A 530 -17.40 17.75 -23.82
CA SER A 530 -18.81 17.52 -24.16
C SER A 530 -19.03 16.48 -25.26
N ASP A 531 -18.00 16.27 -26.09
CA ASP A 531 -18.01 15.29 -27.16
C ASP A 531 -17.66 13.87 -26.63
N ARG A 532 -17.83 12.85 -27.49
CA ARG A 532 -17.68 11.42 -27.16
C ARG A 532 -16.82 10.71 -28.19
N PHE A 533 -16.16 9.60 -27.82
CA PHE A 533 -15.28 8.88 -28.75
C PHE A 533 -15.99 8.44 -30.04
N LEU A 534 -17.27 8.06 -29.97
CA LEU A 534 -18.08 7.66 -31.14
C LEU A 534 -18.20 8.74 -32.23
N THR A 535 -18.14 10.04 -31.87
CA THR A 535 -18.27 11.17 -32.81
C THR A 535 -16.93 11.85 -33.12
N GLY A 536 -15.83 11.37 -32.51
CA GLY A 536 -14.56 12.09 -32.44
C GLY A 536 -14.59 13.25 -31.44
N LEU A 537 -13.39 13.75 -31.13
CA LEU A 537 -13.16 14.91 -30.27
C LEU A 537 -12.71 16.10 -31.13
N ARG A 538 -13.11 17.33 -30.78
CA ARG A 538 -12.57 18.54 -31.43
C ARG A 538 -11.15 18.83 -30.93
N PRO A 539 -10.30 19.54 -31.70
CA PRO A 539 -8.86 19.68 -31.40
C PRO A 539 -8.52 20.25 -30.02
N GLN A 540 -9.36 21.11 -29.43
CA GLN A 540 -9.12 21.64 -28.08
C GLN A 540 -9.32 20.56 -27.00
N GLU A 541 -10.39 19.78 -27.12
CA GLU A 541 -10.73 18.69 -26.20
C GLU A 541 -9.75 17.53 -26.35
N TYR A 542 -9.33 17.21 -27.59
CA TYR A 542 -8.29 16.22 -27.86
C TYR A 542 -6.98 16.55 -27.13
N TYR A 543 -6.52 17.81 -27.20
CA TYR A 543 -5.29 18.22 -26.53
C TYR A 543 -5.38 18.09 -25.00
N PHE A 544 -6.51 18.48 -24.40
CA PHE A 544 -6.74 18.28 -22.96
C PHE A 544 -6.82 16.79 -22.57
N HIS A 545 -7.37 15.95 -23.43
CA HIS A 545 -7.37 14.50 -23.22
C HIS A 545 -5.94 13.90 -23.30
N CYS A 546 -5.11 14.37 -24.23
CA CYS A 546 -3.69 14.00 -24.31
C CYS A 546 -2.89 14.43 -23.07
N MET A 547 -3.21 15.59 -22.47
CA MET A 547 -2.62 16.00 -21.19
C MET A 547 -2.96 15.00 -20.08
N ALA A 548 -4.24 14.64 -19.92
CA ALA A 548 -4.69 13.70 -18.89
C ALA A 548 -4.15 12.27 -19.11
N GLY A 549 -4.02 11.84 -20.37
CA GLY A 549 -3.38 10.57 -20.71
C GLY A 549 -1.89 10.54 -20.37
N ARG A 550 -1.17 11.67 -20.55
CA ARG A 550 0.26 11.78 -20.23
C ARG A 550 0.52 11.87 -18.72
N ASP A 551 -0.35 12.51 -17.95
CA ASP A 551 -0.22 12.70 -16.50
C ASP A 551 -0.03 11.33 -15.80
N GLY A 552 -0.98 10.41 -15.96
CA GLY A 552 -0.90 9.07 -15.36
C GLY A 552 0.24 8.19 -15.88
N LEU A 553 0.74 8.42 -17.10
CA LEU A 553 1.91 7.71 -17.64
C LEU A 553 3.21 8.16 -16.95
N VAL A 554 3.37 9.46 -16.69
CA VAL A 554 4.48 10.00 -15.89
C VAL A 554 4.39 9.48 -14.45
N ASP A 555 3.18 9.47 -13.90
CA ASP A 555 2.87 8.98 -12.57
C ASP A 555 3.30 7.50 -12.38
N THR A 556 2.99 6.66 -13.38
CA THR A 556 3.37 5.24 -13.43
C THR A 556 4.89 5.06 -13.48
N ALA A 557 5.61 5.91 -14.22
CA ALA A 557 7.07 5.84 -14.33
C ALA A 557 7.79 6.27 -13.04
N ILE A 558 7.27 7.27 -12.32
CA ILE A 558 7.96 7.85 -11.14
C ILE A 558 7.60 7.12 -9.83
N LYS A 559 6.34 6.70 -9.65
CA LYS A 559 5.86 6.22 -8.34
C LYS A 559 6.20 4.75 -8.07
N THR A 560 6.45 3.95 -9.09
CA THR A 560 6.60 2.48 -8.99
C THR A 560 7.87 2.03 -8.25
N SER A 561 9.00 2.72 -8.41
CA SER A 561 10.26 2.42 -7.69
C SER A 561 10.10 2.55 -6.17
N ARG A 562 9.46 3.64 -5.70
CA ARG A 562 9.27 3.94 -4.28
C ARG A 562 8.52 2.83 -3.52
N SER A 563 7.51 2.22 -4.13
CA SER A 563 6.79 1.07 -3.53
C SER A 563 7.68 -0.16 -3.32
N GLY A 564 8.67 -0.37 -4.18
CA GLY A 564 9.57 -1.52 -4.09
C GLY A 564 10.52 -1.43 -2.90
N TYR A 565 11.19 -0.28 -2.74
CA TYR A 565 12.09 -0.04 -1.60
C TYR A 565 11.34 -0.12 -0.27
N LEU A 566 10.17 0.53 -0.16
CA LEU A 566 9.23 0.38 0.97
C LEU A 566 8.96 -1.10 1.31
N GLN A 567 8.66 -1.92 0.31
CA GLN A 567 8.41 -3.35 0.53
C GLN A 567 9.65 -4.12 0.99
N ARG A 568 10.84 -3.83 0.44
CA ARG A 568 12.14 -4.38 0.91
C ARG A 568 12.34 -4.10 2.40
N CYS A 569 12.11 -2.86 2.84
CA CYS A 569 12.28 -2.44 4.23
C CYS A 569 11.33 -3.15 5.20
N ILE A 570 10.04 -3.27 4.86
CA ILE A 570 9.06 -3.95 5.71
C ILE A 570 9.35 -5.46 5.76
N ILE A 571 9.63 -6.12 4.62
CA ILE A 571 9.98 -7.54 4.60
C ILE A 571 11.22 -7.82 5.45
N LYS A 572 12.27 -6.99 5.33
CA LYS A 572 13.53 -7.18 6.08
C LYS A 572 13.38 -7.00 7.59
N ASN A 573 12.49 -6.13 8.05
CA ASN A 573 12.21 -5.99 9.49
C ASN A 573 11.34 -7.13 10.03
N LEU A 574 10.42 -7.68 9.23
CA LEU A 574 9.45 -8.69 9.66
C LEU A 574 9.81 -10.13 9.25
N GLU A 575 10.97 -10.37 8.61
CA GLU A 575 11.33 -11.70 8.09
C GLU A 575 11.43 -12.77 9.18
N CYS A 576 11.73 -12.38 10.42
CA CYS A 576 11.90 -13.27 11.56
C CYS A 576 10.59 -13.66 12.28
N LEU A 577 9.46 -12.98 12.02
CA LEU A 577 8.22 -13.19 12.80
C LEU A 577 7.45 -14.45 12.36
N LYS A 578 7.35 -15.41 13.28
CA LYS A 578 6.67 -16.71 13.06
C LYS A 578 5.67 -17.05 14.18
N VAL A 579 4.61 -17.77 13.82
CA VAL A 579 3.69 -18.39 14.80
C VAL A 579 4.40 -19.56 15.48
N SER A 580 4.38 -19.60 16.81
CA SER A 580 4.98 -20.65 17.62
C SER A 580 3.94 -21.72 18.03
N TYR A 581 4.40 -22.85 18.58
CA TYR A 581 3.53 -23.99 18.97
C TYR A 581 2.56 -23.69 20.13
N ASP A 582 2.75 -22.58 20.83
CA ASP A 582 1.84 -22.02 21.84
C ASP A 582 0.81 -21.02 21.23
N HIS A 583 0.82 -20.84 19.91
CA HIS A 583 0.10 -19.83 19.12
C HIS A 583 0.51 -18.36 19.36
N THR A 584 1.60 -18.10 20.10
CA THR A 584 2.21 -16.77 20.17
C THR A 584 2.94 -16.44 18.86
N VAL A 585 3.02 -15.16 18.49
CA VAL A 585 3.90 -14.69 17.41
C VAL A 585 5.21 -14.24 18.04
N ARG A 586 6.32 -14.83 17.58
CA ARG A 586 7.66 -14.57 18.12
C ARG A 586 8.65 -14.13 17.06
N ASP A 587 9.61 -13.33 17.50
CA ASP A 587 10.82 -12.99 16.76
C ASP A 587 11.89 -14.09 16.89
N ALA A 588 13.02 -13.94 16.20
CA ALA A 588 14.12 -14.90 16.18
C ALA A 588 14.74 -15.15 17.58
N ASP A 589 14.74 -14.14 18.45
CA ASP A 589 15.25 -14.25 19.83
C ASP A 589 14.28 -14.95 20.80
N GLY A 590 13.09 -15.35 20.32
CA GLY A 590 12.01 -15.87 21.14
C GLY A 590 11.14 -14.81 21.84
N SER A 591 11.48 -13.53 21.67
CA SER A 591 10.68 -12.35 22.05
C SER A 591 9.25 -12.45 21.51
N VAL A 592 8.25 -12.23 22.37
CA VAL A 592 6.82 -12.35 22.01
C VAL A 592 6.28 -11.01 21.54
N ILE A 593 5.93 -10.90 20.26
CA ILE A 593 5.33 -9.69 19.66
C ILE A 593 3.80 -9.70 19.81
N GLN A 594 3.15 -10.88 19.69
CA GLN A 594 1.73 -11.04 19.96
C GLN A 594 1.46 -12.32 20.76
N PHE A 595 0.58 -12.25 21.75
CA PHE A 595 0.14 -13.45 22.51
C PHE A 595 -0.71 -14.40 21.65
N ILE A 596 -1.47 -13.87 20.70
CA ILE A 596 -2.30 -14.61 19.74
C ILE A 596 -2.21 -13.85 18.41
N TYR A 597 -1.90 -14.56 17.31
CA TYR A 597 -1.82 -13.93 15.98
C TYR A 597 -3.11 -13.16 15.63
N GLY A 598 -2.98 -11.86 15.37
CA GLY A 598 -4.10 -11.01 14.95
C GLY A 598 -5.27 -10.95 15.94
N GLU A 599 -4.99 -11.10 17.24
CA GLU A 599 -5.94 -11.07 18.37
C GLU A 599 -6.98 -12.22 18.42
N ASP A 600 -7.27 -12.91 17.30
CA ASP A 600 -8.23 -14.03 17.24
C ASP A 600 -7.64 -15.40 16.86
N GLY A 601 -6.39 -15.43 16.41
CA GLY A 601 -5.63 -16.65 16.08
C GLY A 601 -5.95 -17.25 14.71
N ILE A 602 -6.75 -16.58 13.88
CA ILE A 602 -7.30 -17.12 12.63
C ILE A 602 -6.37 -16.81 11.44
N ASP A 603 -6.12 -17.82 10.62
CA ASP A 603 -5.47 -17.67 9.31
C ASP A 603 -6.39 -16.88 8.34
N VAL A 604 -5.87 -15.81 7.75
CA VAL A 604 -6.60 -14.93 6.82
C VAL A 604 -7.14 -15.71 5.60
N LEU A 605 -6.45 -16.76 5.14
CA LEU A 605 -6.90 -17.62 4.04
C LEU A 605 -8.13 -18.47 4.42
N LYS A 606 -8.33 -18.76 5.71
CA LYS A 606 -9.43 -19.57 6.26
C LYS A 606 -10.55 -18.73 6.87
N ALA A 607 -10.32 -17.43 7.05
CA ALA A 607 -11.17 -16.51 7.80
C ALA A 607 -12.54 -16.18 7.17
N SER A 608 -12.62 -16.17 5.83
CA SER A 608 -13.73 -15.54 5.09
C SER A 608 -15.13 -16.05 5.48
N HIS A 609 -15.37 -17.37 5.42
CA HIS A 609 -16.69 -17.93 5.73
C HIS A 609 -17.05 -17.97 7.23
N ILE A 610 -16.19 -17.51 8.14
CA ILE A 610 -16.44 -17.60 9.60
C ILE A 610 -17.55 -16.63 10.04
N SER A 611 -17.73 -15.50 9.35
CA SER A 611 -18.84 -14.57 9.59
C SER A 611 -20.12 -14.89 8.82
N GLU A 612 -20.08 -15.78 7.82
CA GLU A 612 -21.22 -16.09 6.94
C GLU A 612 -22.13 -17.18 7.52
N PHE A 613 -22.75 -16.86 8.66
CA PHE A 613 -23.59 -17.79 9.43
C PHE A 613 -24.73 -18.44 8.63
N LYS A 614 -25.29 -17.75 7.62
CA LYS A 614 -26.33 -18.34 6.75
C LYS A 614 -25.78 -19.51 5.94
N MET A 615 -24.66 -19.31 5.23
CA MET A 615 -24.05 -20.35 4.39
C MET A 615 -23.64 -21.58 5.20
N LEU A 616 -23.12 -21.37 6.42
CA LEU A 616 -22.76 -22.45 7.35
C LEU A 616 -23.98 -23.21 7.89
N LEU A 617 -25.13 -22.54 8.06
CA LEU A 617 -26.39 -23.17 8.47
C LEU A 617 -26.98 -24.01 7.31
N ASP A 618 -27.13 -23.41 6.13
CA ASP A 618 -27.73 -24.05 4.96
C ASP A 618 -26.94 -25.31 4.52
N ASN A 619 -25.61 -25.30 4.74
CA ASN A 619 -24.71 -26.42 4.41
C ASN A 619 -24.25 -27.24 5.63
N GLN A 620 -24.92 -27.14 6.80
CA GLN A 620 -24.51 -27.76 8.07
C GLN A 620 -24.06 -29.22 7.93
N LYS A 621 -24.78 -30.03 7.14
CA LYS A 621 -24.47 -31.46 6.95
C LYS A 621 -23.17 -31.69 6.16
N VAL A 622 -22.89 -30.86 5.15
CA VAL A 622 -21.65 -30.91 4.36
C VAL A 622 -20.45 -30.53 5.22
N VAL A 623 -20.59 -29.46 6.01
CA VAL A 623 -19.58 -28.98 6.96
C VAL A 623 -19.29 -30.03 8.03
N LEU A 624 -20.32 -30.68 8.60
CA LEU A 624 -20.15 -31.77 9.55
C LEU A 624 -19.51 -33.03 8.92
N GLN A 625 -19.77 -33.33 7.65
CA GLN A 625 -19.10 -34.43 6.94
C GLN A 625 -17.61 -34.13 6.71
N LYS A 626 -17.28 -32.90 6.26
CA LYS A 626 -15.88 -32.45 6.11
C LYS A 626 -15.09 -32.59 7.42
N PHE A 627 -15.72 -32.35 8.56
CA PHE A 627 -15.09 -32.51 9.86
C PHE A 627 -15.23 -33.92 10.48
N SER A 628 -16.17 -34.77 10.05
CA SER A 628 -16.31 -36.12 10.64
C SER A 628 -15.09 -37.00 10.39
N ASP A 629 -14.45 -36.84 9.22
CA ASP A 629 -13.21 -37.53 8.84
C ASP A 629 -11.98 -37.02 9.64
N GLN A 630 -12.13 -35.90 10.36
CA GLN A 630 -11.14 -35.39 11.33
C GLN A 630 -11.54 -35.73 12.78
N ILE A 631 -12.83 -35.95 13.06
CA ILE A 631 -13.39 -36.17 14.41
C ILE A 631 -13.32 -37.64 14.86
N SER A 632 -13.07 -38.60 13.96
CA SER A 632 -12.65 -39.96 14.36
C SER A 632 -11.41 -39.90 15.26
N ASP A 633 -10.56 -38.91 15.03
CA ASP A 633 -9.44 -38.55 15.89
C ASP A 633 -9.95 -37.71 17.09
N THR A 634 -10.41 -38.41 18.13
CA THR A 634 -10.67 -37.85 19.49
C THR A 634 -9.44 -37.17 20.15
N SER A 635 -8.31 -37.15 19.45
CA SER A 635 -7.09 -36.39 19.72
C SER A 635 -7.27 -34.88 19.50
N LEU A 636 -8.02 -34.42 18.49
CA LEU A 636 -8.10 -32.99 18.13
C LEU A 636 -8.75 -32.10 19.21
N ALA A 637 -9.64 -32.67 20.03
CA ALA A 637 -10.19 -32.00 21.21
C ALA A 637 -9.25 -32.02 22.44
N LYS A 638 -8.12 -32.72 22.34
CA LYS A 638 -7.09 -32.85 23.38
C LYS A 638 -5.77 -32.16 23.00
N SER A 639 -5.41 -32.12 21.72
CA SER A 639 -4.14 -31.58 21.19
C SER A 639 -3.96 -30.11 21.51
N ASN A 640 -5.00 -29.29 21.25
CA ASN A 640 -4.93 -27.85 21.47
C ASN A 640 -5.22 -27.58 22.95
N ALA A 641 -4.15 -27.54 23.74
CA ALA A 641 -4.19 -27.21 25.16
C ALA A 641 -4.61 -25.75 25.40
N TYR A 642 -4.11 -24.84 24.56
CA TYR A 642 -4.16 -23.39 24.74
C TYR A 642 -5.48 -22.76 24.26
N ILE A 643 -5.80 -22.85 22.96
CA ILE A 643 -7.01 -22.22 22.39
C ILE A 643 -8.19 -23.20 22.45
N ARG A 644 -9.15 -22.93 23.34
CA ARG A 644 -10.33 -23.79 23.58
C ARG A 644 -11.68 -23.08 23.57
N GLU A 645 -11.71 -21.74 23.56
CA GLU A 645 -12.96 -20.95 23.56
C GLU A 645 -13.16 -20.21 22.23
N LEU A 646 -14.41 -19.86 21.93
CA LEU A 646 -14.73 -18.96 20.82
C LEU A 646 -14.52 -17.51 21.26
N PRO A 647 -13.85 -16.64 20.48
CA PRO A 647 -13.72 -15.21 20.78
C PRO A 647 -15.09 -14.59 21.07
N CYS A 648 -15.18 -13.72 22.09
CA CYS A 648 -16.45 -13.11 22.52
C CYS A 648 -17.15 -12.39 21.36
N SER A 649 -16.42 -11.57 20.61
CA SER A 649 -16.93 -10.85 19.44
C SER A 649 -17.52 -11.73 18.33
N LEU A 650 -17.12 -13.01 18.22
CA LEU A 650 -17.71 -13.99 17.30
C LEU A 650 -18.89 -14.73 17.95
N ARG A 651 -18.77 -15.06 19.24
CA ARG A 651 -19.82 -15.66 20.08
C ARG A 651 -21.08 -14.80 20.09
N ASP A 652 -20.91 -13.50 20.30
CA ASP A 652 -21.98 -12.51 20.41
C ASP A 652 -22.66 -12.29 19.06
N LYS A 653 -21.88 -12.15 17.97
CA LYS A 653 -22.44 -12.07 16.60
C LYS A 653 -23.25 -13.32 16.22
N ALA A 654 -22.82 -14.51 16.66
CA ALA A 654 -23.53 -15.76 16.41
C ALA A 654 -24.84 -15.86 17.20
N THR A 655 -24.88 -15.43 18.47
CA THR A 655 -26.14 -15.38 19.25
C THR A 655 -27.10 -14.33 18.68
N ASP A 656 -26.60 -13.16 18.28
CA ASP A 656 -27.38 -12.12 17.62
C ASP A 656 -28.04 -12.61 16.33
N PHE A 657 -27.29 -13.33 15.49
CA PHE A 657 -27.80 -13.92 14.25
C PHE A 657 -28.92 -14.93 14.51
N ILE A 658 -28.77 -15.79 15.52
CA ILE A 658 -29.81 -16.76 15.92
C ILE A 658 -31.06 -16.03 16.40
N LEU A 659 -30.92 -15.06 17.32
CA LEU A 659 -32.04 -14.30 17.87
C LEU A 659 -32.84 -13.57 16.78
N LYS A 660 -32.16 -12.96 15.80
CA LYS A 660 -32.78 -12.26 14.67
C LYS A 660 -33.52 -13.20 13.71
N ASN A 661 -33.04 -14.43 13.54
CA ASN A 661 -33.53 -15.36 12.51
C ASN A 661 -34.43 -16.51 13.02
N GLN A 662 -34.68 -16.62 14.33
CA GLN A 662 -35.53 -17.67 14.94
C GLN A 662 -36.94 -17.82 14.33
N LYS A 663 -37.45 -16.81 13.62
CA LYS A 663 -38.79 -16.82 12.98
C LYS A 663 -38.77 -17.20 11.50
N SER A 664 -37.60 -17.26 10.86
CA SER A 664 -37.47 -17.27 9.39
C SER A 664 -37.12 -18.64 8.80
N PHE A 665 -36.57 -19.55 9.60
CA PHE A 665 -36.10 -20.87 9.13
C PHE A 665 -37.07 -21.99 9.56
N PRO A 666 -37.61 -22.80 8.62
CA PRO A 666 -38.63 -23.82 8.90
C PRO A 666 -38.08 -25.13 9.48
N HIS A 667 -36.83 -25.15 9.96
CA HIS A 667 -36.22 -26.28 10.66
C HIS A 667 -35.70 -25.79 12.01
N GLN A 668 -35.95 -26.56 13.07
CA GLN A 668 -35.57 -26.18 14.44
C GLN A 668 -34.05 -26.15 14.58
N ILE A 669 -33.46 -24.95 14.58
CA ILE A 669 -32.03 -24.75 14.76
C ILE A 669 -31.68 -25.05 16.23
N ASN A 670 -31.09 -26.22 16.48
CA ASN A 670 -30.46 -26.50 17.76
C ASN A 670 -29.27 -25.54 17.95
N GLN A 671 -29.47 -24.48 18.76
CA GLN A 671 -28.42 -23.52 19.10
C GLN A 671 -27.13 -24.19 19.59
N LYS A 672 -27.25 -25.30 20.36
CA LYS A 672 -26.10 -26.09 20.83
C LYS A 672 -25.30 -26.72 19.68
N ASP A 673 -25.97 -27.23 18.66
CA ASP A 673 -25.32 -27.90 17.52
C ASP A 673 -24.71 -26.87 16.56
N PHE A 674 -25.36 -25.72 16.37
CA PHE A 674 -24.78 -24.59 15.62
C PHE A 674 -23.53 -24.03 16.32
N MET A 675 -23.58 -23.77 17.64
CA MET A 675 -22.40 -23.30 18.39
C MET A 675 -21.27 -24.35 18.40
N LYS A 676 -21.60 -25.65 18.39
CA LYS A 676 -20.62 -26.73 18.23
C LYS A 676 -19.97 -26.72 16.84
N LEU A 677 -20.76 -26.54 15.77
CA LEU A 677 -20.25 -26.37 14.40
C LEU A 677 -19.34 -25.13 14.29
N MET A 678 -19.77 -23.99 14.83
CA MET A 678 -18.96 -22.75 14.85
C MET A 678 -17.63 -22.96 15.57
N LYS A 679 -17.62 -23.67 16.72
CA LYS A 679 -16.39 -24.01 17.44
C LYS A 679 -15.47 -24.92 16.63
N LEU A 680 -16.02 -25.92 15.91
CA LEU A 680 -15.23 -26.79 15.04
C LEU A 680 -14.63 -26.02 13.86
N LYS A 681 -15.41 -25.19 13.15
CA LYS A 681 -14.91 -24.34 12.05
C LYS A 681 -13.88 -23.32 12.53
N TYR A 682 -14.05 -22.71 13.72
CA TYR A 682 -13.05 -21.82 14.30
C TYR A 682 -11.73 -22.55 14.56
N LEU A 683 -11.76 -23.69 15.27
CA LEU A 683 -10.55 -24.49 15.55
C LEU A 683 -9.85 -24.97 14.27
N SER A 684 -10.60 -25.34 13.23
CA SER A 684 -10.03 -25.73 11.93
C SER A 684 -9.51 -24.56 11.09
N SER A 685 -9.70 -23.32 11.54
CA SER A 685 -9.32 -22.09 10.82
C SER A 685 -8.21 -21.29 11.53
N LEU A 686 -7.63 -21.85 12.60
CA LEU A 686 -6.47 -21.28 13.26
C LEU A 686 -5.24 -21.25 12.34
N ALA A 687 -4.34 -20.30 12.62
CA ALA A 687 -3.01 -20.24 12.00
C ALA A 687 -2.14 -21.43 12.43
N GLU A 688 -1.31 -21.91 11.50
CA GLU A 688 -0.52 -23.13 11.68
C GLU A 688 0.87 -22.80 12.30
N PRO A 689 1.34 -23.52 13.33
CA PRO A 689 2.67 -23.31 13.90
C PRO A 689 3.78 -23.39 12.83
N GLY A 690 4.73 -22.47 12.91
CA GLY A 690 5.77 -22.26 11.90
C GLY A 690 5.40 -21.27 10.79
N GLU A 691 4.15 -20.80 10.70
CA GLU A 691 3.73 -19.85 9.66
C GLU A 691 4.44 -18.48 9.78
N ALA A 692 5.07 -18.03 8.69
CA ALA A 692 5.88 -16.81 8.60
C ALA A 692 5.00 -15.56 8.42
N VAL A 693 4.17 -15.27 9.42
CA VAL A 693 3.16 -14.21 9.41
C VAL A 693 3.74 -12.81 9.16
N GLY A 694 4.98 -12.52 9.57
CA GLY A 694 5.63 -11.24 9.30
C GLY A 694 5.85 -10.97 7.81
N VAL A 695 6.36 -11.96 7.08
CA VAL A 695 6.56 -11.86 5.61
C VAL A 695 5.21 -11.74 4.89
N VAL A 696 4.18 -12.43 5.37
CA VAL A 696 2.82 -12.35 4.81
C VAL A 696 2.21 -10.97 5.05
N ALA A 697 2.36 -10.39 6.26
CA ALA A 697 1.90 -9.04 6.56
C ALA A 697 2.65 -7.99 5.73
N ALA A 698 3.97 -8.13 5.59
CA ALA A 698 4.81 -7.27 4.75
C ALA A 698 4.38 -7.26 3.27
N GLN A 699 4.15 -8.44 2.69
CA GLN A 699 3.62 -8.55 1.31
C GLN A 699 2.21 -7.96 1.19
N SER A 700 1.37 -8.14 2.21
CA SER A 700 -0.01 -7.62 2.26
C SER A 700 -0.11 -6.09 2.35
N VAL A 701 0.99 -5.40 2.66
CA VAL A 701 1.10 -3.93 2.63
C VAL A 701 1.89 -3.46 1.40
N GLY A 702 2.98 -4.15 1.04
CA GLY A 702 3.81 -3.81 -0.12
C GLY A 702 3.11 -3.97 -1.47
N GLU A 703 2.47 -5.13 -1.72
CA GLU A 703 1.83 -5.42 -3.01
C GLU A 703 0.70 -4.42 -3.33
N PRO A 704 -0.26 -4.13 -2.41
CA PRO A 704 -1.28 -3.11 -2.68
C PRO A 704 -0.73 -1.68 -2.74
N SER A 705 0.43 -1.42 -2.14
CA SER A 705 1.11 -0.12 -2.30
C SER A 705 1.57 0.10 -3.74
N THR A 706 2.00 -0.94 -4.46
CA THR A 706 2.24 -0.82 -5.91
C THR A 706 0.94 -0.49 -6.65
N GLN A 707 -0.20 -1.10 -6.28
CA GLN A 707 -1.50 -0.82 -6.88
C GLN A 707 -1.97 0.63 -6.63
N MET A 708 -1.65 1.23 -5.47
CA MET A 708 -1.99 2.65 -5.20
C MET A 708 -1.37 3.59 -6.23
N THR A 709 -0.18 3.27 -6.78
CA THR A 709 0.47 4.10 -7.81
C THR A 709 -0.28 4.03 -9.14
N LEU A 710 -0.62 2.81 -9.57
CA LEU A 710 -1.28 2.53 -10.85
C LEU A 710 -2.74 2.98 -10.87
N ASN A 711 -3.44 2.86 -9.74
CA ASN A 711 -4.87 3.22 -9.64
C ASN A 711 -5.14 4.74 -9.65
N THR A 712 -4.09 5.60 -9.64
CA THR A 712 -4.26 7.07 -9.71
C THR A 712 -5.09 7.48 -10.92
N PHE A 713 -4.88 6.86 -12.09
CA PHE A 713 -5.68 7.05 -13.32
C PHE A 713 -7.21 6.95 -13.14
N HIS A 714 -7.70 6.15 -12.18
CA HIS A 714 -9.13 5.90 -11.99
C HIS A 714 -9.72 6.67 -10.80
N LEU A 715 -8.89 7.34 -10.00
CA LEU A 715 -9.26 8.04 -8.77
C LEU A 715 -8.88 9.52 -8.76
N ALA A 716 -8.13 10.01 -9.75
CA ALA A 716 -7.73 11.41 -9.90
C ALA A 716 -8.89 12.42 -9.81
N GLY A 717 -10.12 12.02 -10.19
CA GLY A 717 -11.34 12.83 -10.11
C GLY A 717 -11.92 13.08 -8.71
N LYS A 718 -11.10 13.03 -7.64
CA LYS A 718 -11.51 13.18 -6.23
C LYS A 718 -10.50 13.97 -5.38
N GLY A 719 -10.15 15.18 -5.82
CA GLY A 719 -9.31 16.14 -5.07
C GLY A 719 -9.94 16.71 -3.78
N ASP A 720 -10.71 15.93 -3.03
CA ASP A 720 -11.55 16.39 -1.93
C ASP A 720 -10.82 16.47 -0.56
N MET A 721 -9.59 15.95 -0.46
CA MET A 721 -8.85 15.81 0.80
C MET A 721 -7.35 16.16 0.65
N ASN A 722 -6.96 17.35 1.10
CA ASN A 722 -5.57 17.86 1.13
C ASN A 722 -4.73 17.24 2.27
N VAL A 723 -4.64 15.91 2.33
CA VAL A 723 -3.71 15.18 3.21
C VAL A 723 -2.53 14.71 2.36
N THR A 724 -1.37 14.40 2.94
CA THR A 724 -0.38 13.57 2.24
C THR A 724 -1.04 12.22 1.87
N LEU A 725 -1.19 11.92 0.57
CA LEU A 725 -1.94 10.75 0.09
C LEU A 725 -1.04 9.63 -0.45
N GLY A 726 -1.44 8.39 -0.22
CA GLY A 726 -0.80 7.19 -0.77
C GLY A 726 0.58 6.92 -0.17
N ILE A 727 1.53 6.53 -1.02
CA ILE A 727 2.86 6.06 -0.61
C ILE A 727 3.60 7.05 0.31
N PRO A 728 3.74 8.36 0.02
CA PRO A 728 4.48 9.28 0.89
C PRO A 728 4.00 9.29 2.34
N ARG A 729 2.69 9.17 2.58
CA ARG A 729 2.12 9.05 3.94
C ARG A 729 2.39 7.69 4.56
N LEU A 730 2.37 6.63 3.77
CA LEU A 730 2.75 5.29 4.24
C LEU A 730 4.25 5.21 4.58
N GLN A 731 5.10 6.00 3.91
CA GLN A 731 6.52 6.18 4.24
C GLN A 731 6.72 7.03 5.51
N GLU A 732 6.00 8.15 5.67
CA GLU A 732 5.98 8.96 6.92
C GLU A 732 5.66 8.11 8.16
N ILE A 733 4.70 7.18 8.01
CA ILE A 733 4.29 6.26 9.07
C ILE A 733 5.33 5.15 9.24
N LEU A 734 5.45 4.24 8.27
CA LEU A 734 6.17 2.98 8.46
C LEU A 734 7.69 3.13 8.40
N MET A 735 8.22 4.00 7.53
CA MET A 735 9.66 4.05 7.24
C MET A 735 10.41 5.07 8.08
N THR A 736 9.93 6.32 8.14
CA THR A 736 10.64 7.38 8.87
C THR A 736 10.19 7.51 10.33
N ALA A 737 8.99 7.03 10.67
CA ALA A 737 8.35 7.24 11.97
C ALA A 737 8.39 8.73 12.40
N SER A 738 8.10 9.63 11.46
CA SER A 738 8.40 11.06 11.58
C SER A 738 7.75 11.69 12.83
N LYS A 739 8.55 12.40 13.62
CA LYS A 739 8.07 13.24 14.75
C LYS A 739 7.26 14.43 14.23
N ASP A 740 7.77 15.09 13.20
CA ASP A 740 7.12 16.20 12.51
C ASP A 740 6.58 15.72 11.15
N ILE A 741 5.26 15.48 11.09
CA ILE A 741 4.57 15.06 9.87
C ILE A 741 4.21 16.27 8.99
N ARG A 742 4.17 16.10 7.65
CA ARG A 742 3.98 17.25 6.72
C ARG A 742 2.60 17.90 6.80
N THR A 743 1.57 17.14 7.19
CA THR A 743 0.18 17.63 7.34
C THR A 743 -0.42 17.17 8.67
N PRO A 744 -0.07 17.82 9.80
CA PRO A 744 -0.63 17.50 11.11
C PRO A 744 -2.12 17.89 11.18
N LEU A 745 -2.97 16.97 11.61
CA LEU A 745 -4.43 17.10 11.60
C LEU A 745 -5.07 16.45 12.82
N MET A 746 -5.86 17.24 13.55
CA MET A 746 -6.75 16.75 14.60
C MET A 746 -8.22 16.78 14.16
N ASN A 747 -8.96 15.73 14.53
CA ASN A 747 -10.41 15.64 14.39
C ASN A 747 -11.03 15.67 15.79
N CYS A 748 -11.81 16.71 16.08
CA CYS A 748 -12.42 16.95 17.39
C CYS A 748 -13.95 16.96 17.25
N PRO A 749 -14.67 15.96 17.80
CA PRO A 749 -16.13 15.98 17.82
C PRO A 749 -16.66 17.00 18.84
N LEU A 750 -17.77 17.67 18.51
CA LEU A 750 -18.54 18.47 19.47
C LEU A 750 -19.52 17.59 20.24
N HIS A 751 -19.91 18.07 21.43
CA HIS A 751 -21.04 17.49 22.17
C HIS A 751 -22.34 17.52 21.35
N VAL A 752 -23.15 16.47 21.47
CA VAL A 752 -24.35 16.20 20.65
C VAL A 752 -25.41 17.32 20.72
N TRP A 753 -25.39 18.16 21.77
CA TRP A 753 -26.31 19.28 21.96
C TRP A 753 -25.82 20.64 21.44
N LYS A 754 -24.63 20.73 20.81
CA LYS A 754 -24.09 21.98 20.23
C LYS A 754 -24.57 22.17 18.79
N THR A 755 -24.76 23.43 18.38
CA THR A 755 -25.27 23.76 17.04
C THR A 755 -24.15 23.96 16.01
N LYS A 756 -24.50 24.02 14.71
CA LYS A 756 -23.55 24.36 13.64
C LYS A 756 -22.92 25.73 13.86
N ASP A 757 -23.71 26.71 14.29
CA ASP A 757 -23.27 28.08 14.61
C ASP A 757 -22.23 28.08 15.74
N ASP A 758 -22.39 27.22 16.75
CA ASP A 758 -21.40 27.07 17.83
C ASP A 758 -20.08 26.46 17.33
N ALA A 759 -20.15 25.52 16.39
CA ALA A 759 -18.97 24.94 15.75
C ALA A 759 -18.26 25.95 14.83
N GLU A 760 -19.00 26.79 14.09
CA GLU A 760 -18.43 27.86 13.27
C GLU A 760 -17.79 28.96 14.13
N ARG A 761 -18.41 29.33 15.26
CA ARG A 761 -17.81 30.21 16.29
C ARG A 761 -16.51 29.63 16.84
N LEU A 762 -16.50 28.36 17.21
CA LEU A 762 -15.31 27.71 17.75
C LEU A 762 -14.19 27.60 16.71
N ALA A 763 -14.53 27.35 15.45
CA ALA A 763 -13.57 27.37 14.34
C ALA A 763 -12.99 28.78 14.07
N ALA A 764 -13.81 29.83 14.21
CA ALA A 764 -13.34 31.22 14.14
C ALA A 764 -12.45 31.60 15.35
N LYS A 765 -12.78 31.13 16.55
CA LYS A 765 -12.01 31.34 17.78
C LYS A 765 -10.64 30.67 17.77
N LEU A 766 -10.54 29.44 17.23
CA LEU A 766 -9.30 28.67 17.10
C LEU A 766 -8.43 29.05 15.88
N ARG A 767 -8.89 29.96 15.01
CA ARG A 767 -8.12 30.39 13.84
C ARG A 767 -6.97 31.31 14.26
N ARG A 768 -5.74 30.99 13.83
CA ARG A 768 -4.57 31.87 13.93
C ARG A 768 -4.78 33.12 13.07
N VAL A 769 -4.48 34.30 13.62
CA VAL A 769 -4.65 35.60 12.94
C VAL A 769 -3.32 36.35 12.95
N SER A 770 -2.76 36.61 11.76
CA SER A 770 -1.55 37.39 11.60
C SER A 770 -1.86 38.89 11.70
N LEU A 771 -0.88 39.70 12.07
CA LEU A 771 -1.02 41.16 12.04
C LEU A 771 -1.31 41.67 10.60
N ALA A 772 -0.82 40.96 9.58
CA ALA A 772 -1.12 41.24 8.18
C ALA A 772 -2.60 41.02 7.80
N ASP A 773 -3.37 40.20 8.53
CA ASP A 773 -4.83 40.05 8.32
C ASP A 773 -5.63 41.27 8.87
N VAL A 774 -5.03 42.05 9.78
CA VAL A 774 -5.68 43.15 10.53
C VAL A 774 -5.35 44.54 9.95
N VAL A 775 -4.25 44.64 9.18
CA VAL A 775 -3.74 45.90 8.62
C VAL A 775 -4.32 46.18 7.23
N GLU A 776 -4.90 47.36 7.06
CA GLU A 776 -5.39 47.90 5.79
C GLU A 776 -4.23 48.35 4.88
N ARG A 777 -3.30 49.16 5.43
CA ARG A 777 -2.11 49.64 4.70
C ARG A 777 -0.94 49.94 5.64
N MET A 778 0.25 49.95 5.07
CA MET A 778 1.47 50.43 5.71
C MET A 778 2.12 51.53 4.85
N GLU A 779 2.41 52.67 5.45
CA GLU A 779 3.06 53.82 4.82
C GLU A 779 4.41 54.05 5.50
N VAL A 780 5.51 54.13 4.73
CA VAL A 780 6.86 54.41 5.27
C VAL A 780 7.35 55.76 4.77
N CYS A 781 7.47 56.73 5.68
CA CYS A 781 7.97 58.07 5.37
C CYS A 781 9.41 58.23 5.90
N THR A 782 10.36 58.44 5.00
CA THR A 782 11.77 58.70 5.36
C THR A 782 12.03 60.20 5.55
N VAL A 783 12.50 60.61 6.72
CA VAL A 783 13.04 61.96 6.98
C VAL A 783 14.56 61.88 6.90
N PRO A 784 15.21 62.37 5.82
CA PRO A 784 16.63 62.13 5.56
C PRO A 784 17.57 62.99 6.43
N PHE A 785 17.08 64.11 6.97
CA PHE A 785 17.88 65.02 7.79
C PHE A 785 17.14 65.33 9.09
N SER A 786 17.54 64.67 10.18
CA SER A 786 17.14 65.04 11.53
C SER A 786 18.37 65.10 12.43
N ILE A 787 18.41 66.12 13.29
CA ILE A 787 19.48 66.28 14.29
C ILE A 787 19.00 65.63 15.58
N HIS A 788 19.67 64.56 16.00
CA HIS A 788 19.36 63.87 17.24
C HIS A 788 20.67 63.60 18.00
N GLY A 789 20.79 64.13 19.22
CA GLY A 789 22.01 63.98 20.03
C GLY A 789 23.29 64.53 19.37
N ASN A 790 23.21 65.68 18.70
CA ASN A 790 24.31 66.29 17.94
C ASN A 790 24.85 65.47 16.75
N GLN A 791 24.12 64.45 16.27
CA GLN A 791 24.44 63.70 15.06
C GLN A 791 23.34 63.86 14.00
N ILE A 792 23.74 63.84 12.73
CA ILE A 792 22.81 63.72 11.61
C ILE A 792 22.32 62.28 11.56
N SER A 793 21.00 62.10 11.57
CA SER A 793 20.36 60.79 11.57
C SER A 793 19.15 60.79 10.64
N THR A 794 18.92 59.64 10.00
CA THR A 794 17.71 59.43 9.20
C THR A 794 16.65 58.79 10.10
N ILE A 795 15.41 59.29 10.00
CA ILE A 795 14.26 58.74 10.73
C ILE A 795 13.33 58.08 9.72
N TYR A 796 13.02 56.81 9.93
CA TYR A 796 11.99 56.11 9.18
C TYR A 796 10.73 56.07 10.03
N LYS A 797 9.66 56.69 9.55
CA LYS A 797 8.34 56.65 10.19
C LYS A 797 7.52 55.56 9.52
N LEU A 798 7.24 54.48 10.25
CA LEU A 798 6.28 53.46 9.85
C LEU A 798 4.91 53.85 10.38
N LYS A 799 3.94 54.03 9.48
CA LYS A 799 2.53 54.25 9.78
C LYS A 799 1.73 53.05 9.32
N MET A 800 0.80 52.59 10.15
CA MET A 800 -0.08 51.46 9.84
C MET A 800 -1.52 51.87 10.17
N THR A 801 -2.46 51.56 9.28
CA THR A 801 -3.90 51.66 9.60
C THR A 801 -4.51 50.28 9.67
N LEU A 802 -5.33 50.06 10.69
CA LEU A 802 -6.05 48.81 10.94
C LEU A 802 -7.46 48.90 10.33
N TYR A 803 -8.00 47.75 9.91
CA TYR A 803 -9.40 47.69 9.51
C TYR A 803 -10.34 48.03 10.67
N PRO A 804 -11.53 48.61 10.42
CA PRO A 804 -12.60 48.69 11.40
C PRO A 804 -12.98 47.31 11.94
N SER A 805 -13.33 47.23 13.23
CA SER A 805 -13.63 45.96 13.94
C SER A 805 -14.78 45.14 13.31
N GLU A 806 -15.66 45.80 12.55
CA GLU A 806 -16.76 45.16 11.79
C GLU A 806 -16.29 44.27 10.63
N LEU A 807 -15.05 44.47 10.14
CA LEU A 807 -14.45 43.70 9.05
C LEU A 807 -13.48 42.60 9.52
N TYR A 808 -13.24 42.49 10.83
CA TYR A 808 -12.50 41.37 11.41
C TYR A 808 -13.31 40.06 11.25
N PRO A 809 -12.67 38.87 11.28
CA PRO A 809 -13.38 37.61 11.12
C PRO A 809 -14.50 37.49 12.17
N ALA A 810 -15.73 37.25 11.72
CA ALA A 810 -16.89 37.13 12.60
C ALA A 810 -16.64 36.08 13.70
N PHE A 811 -17.03 36.40 14.93
CA PHE A 811 -16.82 35.56 16.12
C PHE A 811 -15.35 35.29 16.53
N SER A 812 -14.37 36.05 16.01
CA SER A 812 -12.94 35.91 16.42
C SER A 812 -12.61 36.38 17.84
N GLU A 813 -13.51 37.11 18.51
CA GLU A 813 -13.33 37.72 19.84
C GLU A 813 -12.17 38.74 19.94
N LEU A 814 -11.62 39.20 18.82
CA LEU A 814 -10.52 40.18 18.79
C LEU A 814 -11.01 41.59 19.20
N THR A 815 -10.33 42.20 20.15
CA THR A 815 -10.54 43.61 20.52
C THR A 815 -9.50 44.53 19.84
N LEU A 816 -9.80 45.83 19.83
CA LEU A 816 -8.84 46.87 19.45
C LEU A 816 -7.76 47.14 20.51
N GLU A 817 -7.79 46.45 21.65
CA GLU A 817 -6.82 46.58 22.73
C GLU A 817 -5.74 45.51 22.58
N ASP A 818 -6.11 44.24 22.34
CA ASP A 818 -5.19 43.14 22.00
C ASP A 818 -4.28 43.51 20.81
N CYS A 819 -4.88 44.10 19.77
CA CYS A 819 -4.16 44.56 18.57
C CYS A 819 -3.10 45.61 18.89
N LYS A 820 -3.33 46.48 19.89
CA LYS A 820 -2.38 47.53 20.29
C LYS A 820 -1.25 46.96 21.14
N GLU A 821 -1.56 46.08 22.10
CA GLU A 821 -0.53 45.46 22.95
C GLU A 821 0.47 44.68 22.09
N VAL A 822 -0.03 43.89 21.13
CA VAL A 822 0.81 43.14 20.18
C VAL A 822 1.63 44.08 19.26
N LEU A 823 1.06 45.23 18.87
CA LEU A 823 1.76 46.24 18.07
C LEU A 823 2.87 46.96 18.85
N GLU A 824 2.60 47.41 20.07
CA GLU A 824 3.56 48.17 20.89
C GLU A 824 4.67 47.29 21.47
N THR A 825 4.39 46.03 21.77
CA THR A 825 5.38 45.09 22.34
C THR A 825 6.01 44.21 21.24
N THR A 826 5.26 43.20 20.80
CA THR A 826 5.77 42.05 20.05
C THR A 826 6.20 42.44 18.65
N PHE A 827 5.44 43.31 17.98
CA PHE A 827 5.79 43.79 16.63
C PHE A 827 7.01 44.71 16.64
N VAL A 828 7.12 45.64 17.59
CA VAL A 828 8.29 46.54 17.67
C VAL A 828 9.58 45.77 17.97
N GLU A 829 9.57 44.80 18.89
CA GLU A 829 10.75 43.99 19.18
C GLU A 829 11.10 43.04 18.01
N ALA A 830 10.09 42.43 17.37
CA ALA A 830 10.28 41.63 16.15
C ALA A 830 10.86 42.46 14.99
N MET A 831 10.46 43.74 14.87
CA MET A 831 10.97 44.70 13.89
C MET A 831 12.40 45.12 14.18
N GLU A 832 12.75 45.44 15.44
CA GLU A 832 14.14 45.79 15.79
C GLU A 832 15.11 44.63 15.51
N ASP A 833 14.71 43.38 15.76
CA ASP A 833 15.52 42.20 15.44
C ASP A 833 15.55 41.86 13.95
N ALA A 834 14.46 42.11 13.20
CA ALA A 834 14.47 41.98 11.74
C ALA A 834 15.39 43.03 11.09
N ILE A 835 15.34 44.28 11.54
CA ILE A 835 16.25 45.36 11.14
C ILE A 835 17.69 45.01 11.49
N ALA A 836 17.95 44.51 12.70
CA ALA A 836 19.31 44.13 13.13
C ALA A 836 19.89 42.99 12.28
N LYS A 837 19.12 41.94 11.99
CA LYS A 837 19.54 40.84 11.10
C LYS A 837 19.77 41.33 9.67
N HIS A 838 18.91 42.20 9.14
CA HIS A 838 19.08 42.75 7.78
C HIS A 838 20.29 43.69 7.68
N LEU A 839 20.61 44.44 8.73
CA LEU A 839 21.83 45.25 8.78
C LEU A 839 23.08 44.37 8.87
N ASP A 840 23.11 43.33 9.71
CA ASP A 840 24.24 42.40 9.79
C ASP A 840 24.48 41.67 8.45
N MET A 841 23.40 41.30 7.74
CA MET A 841 23.47 40.79 6.36
C MET A 841 24.10 41.81 5.39
N ILE A 842 23.65 43.08 5.41
CA ILE A 842 24.25 44.11 4.54
C ILE A 842 25.72 44.33 4.88
N PHE A 843 26.10 44.35 6.17
CA PHE A 843 27.50 44.52 6.58
C PHE A 843 28.37 43.36 6.09
N ARG A 844 27.92 42.10 6.22
CA ARG A 844 28.62 40.95 5.63
C ARG A 844 28.79 41.08 4.12
N ILE A 845 27.75 41.50 3.39
CA ILE A 845 27.81 41.69 1.93
C ILE A 845 28.79 42.83 1.57
N SER A 846 28.83 43.92 2.34
CA SER A 846 29.83 44.98 2.12
C SER A 846 31.26 44.55 2.46
N ASP A 847 31.45 43.76 3.52
CA ASP A 847 32.77 43.23 3.88
C ASP A 847 33.29 42.25 2.80
N ILE A 848 32.41 41.42 2.23
CA ILE A 848 32.71 40.55 1.08
C ILE A 848 33.07 41.39 -0.16
N LYS A 849 32.29 42.42 -0.50
CA LYS A 849 32.60 43.30 -1.65
C LYS A 849 33.86 44.16 -1.46
N VAL A 850 34.26 44.43 -0.22
CA VAL A 850 35.55 45.07 0.09
C VAL A 850 36.71 44.07 0.00
N ALA A 851 36.48 42.80 0.35
CA ALA A 851 37.48 41.74 0.17
C ALA A 851 37.72 41.41 -1.32
N SER A 852 36.69 41.47 -2.17
CA SER A 852 36.80 41.28 -3.63
C SER A 852 37.22 42.53 -4.41
N GLY A 853 37.45 43.67 -3.73
CA GLY A 853 37.74 44.97 -4.36
C GLY A 853 39.16 45.12 -4.93
N LYS A 854 39.65 44.10 -5.66
CA LYS A 854 41.01 44.06 -6.21
C LYS A 854 41.17 43.35 -7.56
N GLU A 855 40.13 43.34 -8.40
CA GLU A 855 40.23 43.25 -9.86
C GLU A 855 38.88 43.75 -10.45
N ASP A 856 38.93 44.65 -11.44
CA ASP A 856 37.75 45.31 -12.04
C ASP A 856 37.47 44.78 -13.46
N ASN A 857 36.18 44.64 -13.80
CA ASN A 857 35.59 44.20 -15.08
C ASN A 857 35.82 42.70 -15.38
N ASP A 858 34.79 41.87 -15.63
CA ASP A 858 33.69 42.12 -16.58
C ASP A 858 32.30 41.64 -16.08
N PHE A 859 31.35 41.44 -17.02
CA PHE A 859 29.90 41.37 -16.82
C PHE A 859 29.32 40.14 -16.07
N GLU A 860 28.09 40.33 -15.57
CA GLU A 860 27.27 39.31 -14.92
C GLU A 860 26.68 38.28 -15.92
N GLU A 861 26.98 36.99 -15.72
CA GLU A 861 26.02 35.91 -16.00
C GLU A 861 25.96 34.98 -14.78
N GLY A 862 24.76 34.81 -14.22
CA GLY A 862 24.49 33.89 -13.11
C GLY A 862 23.46 32.87 -13.56
N VAL A 863 23.91 31.64 -13.81
CA VAL A 863 23.09 30.45 -14.07
C VAL A 863 23.41 29.43 -12.97
N ASP A 864 22.39 28.73 -12.47
CA ASP A 864 22.52 27.83 -11.32
C ASP A 864 23.31 26.54 -11.66
N GLU A 865 24.63 26.54 -11.44
CA GLU A 865 25.48 25.31 -11.44
C GLU A 865 25.74 24.80 -10.01
N ASP A 866 24.74 24.22 -9.36
CA ASP A 866 24.89 23.52 -8.08
C ASP A 866 25.18 22.01 -8.30
N GLU A 867 26.26 21.70 -9.02
CA GLU A 867 26.86 20.34 -9.06
C GLU A 867 28.18 20.29 -8.29
N SER A 868 28.15 19.71 -7.08
CA SER A 868 29.31 19.57 -6.21
C SER A 868 30.33 18.56 -6.79
N ARG A 869 31.34 19.08 -7.49
CA ARG A 869 32.41 18.29 -8.12
C ARG A 869 33.16 17.41 -7.13
N ASN A 870 33.18 16.10 -7.40
CA ASN A 870 34.21 15.19 -6.90
C ASN A 870 35.03 14.65 -8.09
N LYS A 871 36.18 15.27 -8.37
CA LYS A 871 37.17 14.79 -9.34
C LYS A 871 38.56 14.76 -8.70
N SER A 872 38.94 13.61 -8.14
CA SER A 872 40.33 13.26 -7.90
C SER A 872 40.92 12.64 -9.18
N ASN A 873 42.09 13.09 -9.59
CA ASN A 873 42.66 12.69 -10.88
C ASN A 873 43.07 11.22 -10.89
N THR A 874 42.56 10.46 -11.87
CA THR A 874 43.29 9.35 -12.49
C THR A 874 42.96 9.39 -13.99
N VAL A 875 43.94 9.13 -14.83
CA VAL A 875 43.90 9.43 -16.27
C VAL A 875 43.86 8.13 -17.07
N GLU A 876 43.06 8.12 -18.15
CA GLU A 876 42.92 7.04 -19.14
C GLU A 876 42.29 5.73 -18.61
N GLU A 877 41.41 5.01 -19.31
CA GLU A 877 40.77 5.20 -20.63
C GLU A 877 39.24 5.03 -20.52
N ASN A 878 38.48 5.75 -21.33
CA ASN A 878 37.17 5.30 -21.87
C ASN A 878 36.63 6.32 -22.87
N VAL A 879 36.78 6.03 -24.17
CA VAL A 879 36.01 6.67 -25.24
C VAL A 879 35.45 5.54 -26.10
N ASP A 880 34.13 5.36 -26.07
CA ASP A 880 33.39 4.74 -27.15
C ASP A 880 32.23 5.67 -27.49
N GLY A 881 32.42 6.47 -28.54
CA GLY A 881 31.44 7.44 -29.03
C GLY A 881 30.85 6.92 -30.33
N GLY A 882 29.56 6.57 -30.31
CA GLY A 882 28.86 6.01 -31.46
C GLY A 882 27.41 6.48 -31.54
N ASP A 883 27.11 7.21 -32.61
CA ASP A 883 25.80 7.38 -33.23
C ASP A 883 24.67 8.01 -32.40
N GLU A 884 24.85 9.28 -31.99
CA GLU A 884 23.74 10.24 -31.95
C GLU A 884 23.65 11.00 -33.29
N ASP A 885 22.96 10.42 -34.28
CA ASP A 885 22.35 11.18 -35.39
C ASP A 885 21.39 10.28 -36.20
N TYR A 886 20.08 10.58 -36.14
CA TYR A 886 19.01 10.29 -37.13
C TYR A 886 17.63 10.28 -36.42
N GLU A 887 16.98 11.44 -36.29
CA GLU A 887 15.58 11.50 -35.86
C GLU A 887 14.66 10.85 -36.91
N SER A 888 14.07 9.70 -36.57
CA SER A 888 13.09 9.02 -37.40
C SER A 888 11.91 8.50 -36.58
N LEU A 889 10.84 9.29 -36.58
CA LEU A 889 9.41 8.97 -36.35
C LEU A 889 9.06 7.74 -35.49
N ASP A 890 8.31 7.99 -34.40
CA ASP A 890 7.82 7.01 -33.43
C ASP A 890 7.18 5.74 -34.02
N ASP A 891 7.65 4.57 -33.54
CA ASP A 891 6.77 3.46 -33.11
C ASP A 891 7.50 2.36 -32.27
N GLN A 892 8.83 2.41 -32.09
CA GLN A 892 9.59 1.29 -31.48
C GLN A 892 10.54 1.64 -30.32
N GLY A 893 10.68 2.92 -29.95
CA GLY A 893 11.68 3.39 -28.99
C GLY A 893 11.48 2.87 -27.55
N THR A 894 10.27 3.02 -27.01
CA THR A 894 9.92 2.66 -25.61
C THR A 894 10.13 1.17 -25.32
N ASP A 895 9.71 0.31 -26.25
CA ASP A 895 9.77 -1.13 -26.08
C ASP A 895 11.23 -1.66 -26.09
N SER A 896 12.17 -0.94 -26.72
CA SER A 896 13.60 -1.29 -26.65
C SER A 896 14.19 -1.17 -25.24
N ARG A 897 13.79 -0.14 -24.46
CA ARG A 897 14.19 0.02 -23.05
C ARG A 897 13.48 -1.00 -22.16
N ARG A 898 12.19 -1.26 -22.41
CA ARG A 898 11.40 -2.27 -21.69
C ARG A 898 11.97 -3.69 -21.87
N ARG A 899 12.36 -4.05 -23.11
CA ARG A 899 13.08 -5.30 -23.43
C ARG A 899 14.46 -5.37 -22.78
N LYS A 900 15.22 -4.26 -22.68
CA LYS A 900 16.50 -4.24 -21.92
C LYS A 900 16.28 -4.52 -20.42
N GLN A 901 15.21 -3.98 -19.82
CA GLN A 901 14.84 -4.30 -18.43
C GLN A 901 14.30 -5.72 -18.23
N GLN A 902 13.65 -6.32 -19.24
CA GLN A 902 13.21 -7.73 -19.20
C GLN A 902 14.38 -8.71 -19.42
N ALA A 903 15.40 -8.32 -20.19
CA ALA A 903 16.57 -9.13 -20.51
C ALA A 903 17.66 -9.12 -19.42
N ASN A 904 17.83 -8.00 -18.71
CA ASN A 904 18.79 -7.88 -17.61
C ASN A 904 18.15 -8.35 -16.30
N ASP A 905 18.74 -9.35 -15.64
CA ASP A 905 18.17 -10.00 -14.44
C ASP A 905 18.20 -9.16 -13.14
N GLU A 906 18.55 -7.89 -13.23
CA GLU A 906 18.89 -7.02 -12.10
C GLU A 906 17.82 -5.94 -11.89
N VAL A 907 16.72 -6.38 -11.27
CA VAL A 907 15.92 -5.50 -10.41
C VAL A 907 16.40 -5.71 -8.97
N GLU A 908 17.59 -5.20 -8.67
CA GLU A 908 17.79 -4.66 -7.32
C GLU A 908 16.90 -3.42 -7.18
N TYR A 909 16.46 -3.13 -5.96
CA TYR A 909 15.66 -1.93 -5.73
C TYR A 909 16.58 -0.73 -5.84
N ASP A 910 16.44 0.01 -6.94
CA ASP A 910 17.28 1.16 -7.30
C ASP A 910 17.27 2.21 -6.18
N ASP A 911 18.38 2.31 -5.44
CA ASP A 911 18.54 3.12 -4.22
C ASP A 911 18.76 4.61 -4.60
N GLY A 912 17.83 5.16 -5.40
CA GLY A 912 17.98 6.40 -6.18
C GLY A 912 17.30 7.66 -5.62
N ILE A 913 17.04 7.78 -4.31
CA ILE A 913 16.49 9.01 -3.69
C ILE A 913 17.15 9.32 -2.32
N GLU A 914 18.38 9.85 -2.33
CA GLU A 914 19.04 10.37 -1.11
C GLU A 914 18.44 11.70 -0.58
N LYS A 915 17.52 12.34 -1.34
CA LYS A 915 16.98 13.67 -0.99
C LYS A 915 15.99 13.69 0.20
N GLU A 916 15.54 12.53 0.71
CA GLU A 916 14.72 12.45 1.92
C GLU A 916 15.48 11.90 3.15
N SER A 917 16.64 11.26 2.98
CA SER A 917 17.50 10.81 4.10
C SER A 917 18.32 11.95 4.72
N PHE A 918 18.71 12.96 3.92
CA PHE A 918 19.53 14.10 4.38
C PHE A 918 18.90 14.93 5.52
N VAL A 919 17.56 14.89 5.65
CA VAL A 919 16.83 15.60 6.73
C VAL A 919 16.99 14.91 8.09
N ALA A 920 17.34 13.62 8.11
CA ALA A 920 17.44 12.82 9.34
C ALA A 920 18.84 12.83 9.99
N ALA A 921 19.83 13.48 9.37
CA ALA A 921 21.24 13.45 9.79
C ALA A 921 21.86 14.84 10.05
N GLY A 922 21.03 15.89 10.19
CA GLY A 922 21.47 17.29 10.12
C GLY A 922 21.79 18.01 11.45
N GLU A 923 21.46 17.46 12.62
CA GLU A 923 21.55 18.20 13.91
C GLU A 923 22.28 17.47 15.06
N HIS A 924 22.90 16.31 14.81
CA HIS A 924 23.69 15.59 15.82
C HIS A 924 24.92 14.88 15.18
N ASP A 925 25.94 15.66 14.80
CA ASP A 925 27.36 15.22 14.71
C ASP A 925 28.30 16.41 14.39
N GLU A 926 28.49 17.33 15.34
CA GLU A 926 29.52 18.40 15.28
C GLU A 926 30.52 18.34 16.47
N GLU A 927 31.05 17.17 16.84
CA GLU A 927 32.22 17.14 17.73
C GLU A 927 33.09 15.86 17.66
N MET A 928 33.73 15.56 16.51
CA MET A 928 35.07 14.92 16.45
C MET A 928 35.62 14.75 15.01
N GLN A 929 36.61 15.57 14.62
CA GLN A 929 37.82 15.10 13.89
C GLN A 929 38.87 16.22 13.72
N SER A 930 39.88 16.25 14.61
CA SER A 930 41.16 16.93 14.33
C SER A 930 42.31 16.37 15.17
N GLY A 931 42.99 15.35 14.66
CA GLY A 931 44.38 15.04 15.00
C GLY A 931 44.68 14.24 16.28
N PHE A 932 44.84 12.93 16.11
CA PHE A 932 46.13 12.31 16.46
C PHE A 932 47.16 12.79 15.41
N GLU A 933 48.45 13.01 15.67
CA GLU A 933 49.32 12.52 16.76
C GLU A 933 50.58 13.41 16.87
N SER A 934 51.00 13.81 18.08
CA SER A 934 52.41 14.12 18.42
C SER A 934 52.56 14.41 19.92
N GLU A 935 53.46 13.71 20.60
CA GLU A 935 53.66 13.72 22.05
C GLU A 935 54.56 14.89 22.56
N ILE A 936 54.61 15.06 23.90
CA ILE A 936 55.80 15.20 24.78
C ILE A 936 55.61 16.19 25.97
N ASP A 937 56.02 15.72 27.16
CA ASP A 937 56.34 16.39 28.43
C ASP A 937 55.28 17.20 29.21
N HIS A 938 54.56 16.46 30.06
CA HIS A 938 54.65 16.54 31.54
C HIS A 938 55.27 17.78 32.21
N VAL A 939 54.55 18.32 33.20
CA VAL A 939 54.95 18.23 34.63
C VAL A 939 53.71 17.80 35.42
N GLU A 940 53.86 17.03 36.51
CA GLU A 940 52.74 16.45 37.26
C GLU A 940 51.79 17.46 37.94
N ALA A 941 50.58 16.96 38.23
CA ALA A 941 49.65 17.54 39.18
C ALA A 941 49.56 16.66 40.43
N ASP A 942 49.60 17.29 41.59
CA ASP A 942 49.44 16.75 42.95
C ASP A 942 48.66 17.82 43.75
N GLU A 943 47.83 17.53 44.75
CA GLU A 943 47.36 16.29 45.39
C GLU A 943 45.84 16.50 45.67
N ASP A 944 44.99 15.46 45.78
CA ASP A 944 44.87 14.58 46.96
C ASP A 944 44.52 13.10 46.60
N TYR A 945 44.46 12.23 47.61
CA TYR A 945 44.43 10.76 47.52
C TYR A 945 43.01 10.15 47.38
N LEU A 946 42.78 8.89 46.97
CA LEU A 946 43.43 7.86 46.11
C LEU A 946 42.59 6.55 46.25
N MET A 947 43.01 5.45 45.63
CA MET A 947 42.50 4.07 45.86
C MET A 947 42.93 3.50 47.22
N GLY A 948 42.15 2.57 47.79
CA GLY A 948 42.57 1.78 48.96
C GLY A 948 41.57 0.68 49.37
N GLY A 949 41.83 -0.57 49.00
CA GLY A 949 41.02 -1.73 49.42
C GLY A 949 41.63 -2.49 50.61
N GLY A 950 40.80 -3.14 51.44
CA GLY A 950 41.25 -3.95 52.56
C GLY A 950 40.17 -4.89 53.13
N SER A 951 40.25 -6.17 52.80
CA SER A 951 39.55 -7.28 53.48
C SER A 951 40.12 -7.45 54.91
N PRO A 952 39.38 -7.96 55.94
CA PRO A 952 38.67 -9.25 55.84
C PRO A 952 37.37 -9.46 56.67
N GLY A 953 36.50 -10.34 56.17
CA GLY A 953 35.88 -11.46 56.92
C GLY A 953 34.78 -11.20 57.97
N PHE A 954 33.67 -11.96 57.83
CA PHE A 954 32.57 -12.15 58.80
C PHE A 954 31.70 -10.89 59.08
N ASP A 955 30.39 -10.98 59.37
CA ASP A 955 29.50 -12.16 59.42
C ASP A 955 28.08 -11.81 58.93
N MET A 956 27.15 -12.77 58.97
CA MET A 956 25.73 -12.61 58.61
C MET A 956 24.89 -11.76 59.59
N ASP A 957 23.70 -11.37 59.07
CA ASP A 957 22.37 -11.49 59.69
C ASP A 957 21.54 -10.26 60.16
N ILE A 958 20.25 -10.34 59.76
CA ILE A 958 19.01 -9.95 60.47
C ILE A 958 18.60 -8.46 60.61
N ALA A 959 17.61 -8.10 59.78
CA ALA A 959 16.37 -7.35 60.06
C ALA A 959 16.32 -5.86 60.47
N THR A 960 15.26 -5.22 59.96
CA THR A 960 14.51 -4.05 60.49
C THR A 960 14.19 -4.16 62.00
N PRO A 961 13.95 -3.07 62.78
CA PRO A 961 13.08 -1.95 62.36
C PRO A 961 13.31 -0.54 62.98
N GLU A 962 12.37 0.37 62.70
CA GLU A 962 11.80 1.43 63.57
C GLU A 962 12.62 2.64 64.11
N SER A 963 12.36 3.80 63.48
CA SER A 963 11.58 4.92 64.07
C SER A 963 12.28 5.89 65.10
N PRO A 964 11.69 7.06 65.49
CA PRO A 964 12.47 8.32 65.45
C PRO A 964 12.37 9.28 66.67
N SER A 965 13.28 10.27 66.74
CA SER A 965 13.21 11.52 67.55
C SER A 965 14.44 12.42 67.23
N LYS A 966 14.53 13.75 67.51
CA LYS A 966 13.59 14.77 68.02
C LYS A 966 14.11 16.22 67.74
N ALA A 967 13.15 17.13 67.54
CA ALA A 967 13.02 18.47 68.17
C ALA A 967 13.83 19.72 67.72
N ASP A 968 13.19 20.87 67.93
CA ASP A 968 13.62 22.25 67.64
C ASP A 968 14.58 22.86 68.68
N SER A 969 15.22 24.01 68.36
CA SER A 969 14.92 25.31 69.02
C SER A 969 15.92 26.46 68.71
N THR A 970 15.45 27.71 68.87
CA THR A 970 16.20 29.00 68.92
C THR A 970 16.24 29.53 70.39
N PRO A 971 16.72 30.74 70.79
CA PRO A 971 17.41 31.88 70.12
C PRO A 971 18.66 32.43 70.92
N VAL A 972 18.78 33.76 71.21
CA VAL A 972 19.80 34.54 72.02
C VAL A 972 21.02 35.05 71.21
N SER A 973 21.19 36.34 70.82
CA SER A 973 21.64 37.61 71.52
C SER A 973 23.12 37.62 72.01
N GLU A 974 23.91 38.72 72.08
CA GLU A 974 23.65 40.17 72.32
C GLU A 974 24.84 41.12 71.92
N ASP A 975 24.62 42.46 71.81
CA ASP A 975 25.50 43.69 71.79
C ASP A 975 26.99 43.72 71.29
N GLY A 976 27.54 44.81 70.71
CA GLY A 976 26.98 46.11 70.28
C GLY A 976 28.02 47.26 70.00
N LYS A 977 27.53 48.42 69.49
CA LYS A 977 28.17 49.79 69.37
C LYS A 977 29.31 49.99 68.31
N LYS A 978 29.20 50.88 67.30
CA LYS A 978 29.11 52.37 67.38
C LYS A 978 28.68 53.08 66.05
N LYS A 979 28.01 54.24 66.21
CA LYS A 979 27.84 55.46 65.36
C LYS A 979 28.59 55.55 63.99
N SER A 980 28.14 56.10 62.85
CA SER A 980 26.92 56.79 62.32
C SER A 980 27.26 58.14 61.63
N LYS A 981 26.96 58.31 60.32
CA LYS A 981 26.35 59.50 59.64
C LYS A 981 26.76 59.72 58.16
N LEU A 982 25.74 59.68 57.29
CA LEU A 982 25.33 60.67 56.27
C LEU A 982 26.34 61.48 55.39
N THR A 983 25.89 61.62 54.12
CA THR A 983 25.97 62.79 53.19
C THR A 983 27.18 63.09 52.28
N GLU A 984 26.87 63.05 50.97
CA GLU A 984 27.20 63.99 49.87
C GLU A 984 28.56 64.04 49.12
N LYS A 985 28.42 63.85 47.79
CA LYS A 985 28.93 64.66 46.66
C LYS A 985 30.38 65.22 46.68
N GLY A 986 31.15 64.84 45.65
CA GLY A 986 32.29 65.62 45.15
C GLY A 986 32.82 65.11 43.80
N LYS A 987 33.03 65.99 42.80
CA LYS A 987 33.67 65.68 41.50
C LYS A 987 34.99 66.44 41.35
N LYS A 988 35.95 65.82 40.66
CA LYS A 988 36.96 66.35 39.68
C LYS A 988 38.34 65.70 39.87
N GLU A 989 38.91 65.04 38.85
CA GLU A 989 39.81 65.58 37.78
C GLU A 989 41.20 66.03 38.35
N THR A 990 42.37 65.71 37.77
CA THR A 990 42.69 65.24 36.39
C THR A 990 44.05 64.50 36.29
N LYS A 991 44.18 63.59 35.29
CA LYS A 991 45.34 63.24 34.40
C LYS A 991 46.80 63.48 34.88
N SER A 992 47.79 62.61 34.63
CA SER A 992 47.97 61.49 33.67
C SER A 992 49.02 60.46 34.22
N LYS A 993 49.83 59.63 33.54
CA LYS A 993 50.33 59.49 32.13
C LYS A 993 51.01 58.12 31.90
N ALA A 994 50.89 57.55 30.67
CA ALA A 994 51.79 56.63 29.91
C ALA A 994 52.63 55.50 30.61
N ASP A 995 52.86 54.29 30.05
CA ASP A 995 52.56 53.75 28.70
C ASP A 995 52.67 52.20 28.61
N LYS A 996 51.81 51.54 27.78
CA LYS A 996 51.95 50.19 27.11
C LYS A 996 52.24 48.93 27.99
N LYS A 997 51.85 47.68 27.65
CA LYS A 997 51.19 47.03 26.48
C LYS A 997 50.52 45.68 26.94
N ALA A 998 49.91 44.88 26.06
CA ALA A 998 48.45 44.91 25.82
C ALA A 998 47.87 43.60 25.17
N LYS A 999 46.63 43.20 25.55
CA LYS A 999 45.66 42.29 24.86
C LYS A 999 45.80 40.75 25.05
N LYS A 1000 44.76 39.91 24.83
CA LYS A 1000 43.38 40.09 24.26
C LYS A 1000 42.24 39.50 25.16
N PRO A 1001 41.01 40.06 25.12
CA PRO A 1001 39.78 39.46 25.68
C PRO A 1001 38.76 38.99 24.60
N LYS A 1002 37.76 38.17 24.99
CA LYS A 1002 36.50 37.90 24.23
C LYS A 1002 35.45 39.00 24.53
N SER A 1003 34.47 39.21 23.65
CA SER A 1003 33.47 40.30 23.81
C SER A 1003 32.04 39.97 23.37
N SER A 1004 31.05 40.22 24.24
CA SER A 1004 29.62 40.19 23.93
C SER A 1004 29.09 41.58 23.52
N LYS A 1005 28.44 41.70 22.35
CA LYS A 1005 27.79 42.95 21.91
C LYS A 1005 26.45 43.19 22.65
N LYS A 1006 26.16 44.42 23.08
CA LYS A 1006 24.84 44.80 23.62
C LYS A 1006 23.84 45.12 22.49
N LYS A 1007 22.57 44.71 22.62
CA LYS A 1007 21.48 45.19 21.75
C LYS A 1007 21.35 46.71 21.83
N ILE A 1008 21.01 47.35 20.71
CA ILE A 1008 20.77 48.79 20.59
C ILE A 1008 19.30 48.99 20.20
N ARG A 1009 18.47 49.52 21.11
CA ARG A 1009 17.12 50.00 20.77
C ARG A 1009 17.23 51.17 19.78
N ARG A 1010 16.47 51.10 18.69
CA ARG A 1010 16.42 52.11 17.60
C ARG A 1010 15.12 52.90 17.57
N THR A 1011 14.11 52.46 18.31
CA THR A 1011 12.79 53.13 18.40
C THR A 1011 12.89 54.44 19.20
N ILE A 1012 12.38 55.55 18.64
CA ILE A 1012 12.36 56.89 19.27
C ILE A 1012 10.98 57.23 19.83
N TYR A 1013 9.93 56.95 19.05
CA TYR A 1013 8.56 57.41 19.27
C TYR A 1013 7.58 56.33 18.81
N MET A 1014 6.49 56.18 19.55
CA MET A 1014 5.39 55.24 19.28
C MET A 1014 4.06 55.93 19.62
N MET A 1015 3.01 55.62 18.87
CA MET A 1015 1.66 56.19 19.03
C MET A 1015 0.62 55.20 18.52
N ALA A 1016 -0.43 54.91 19.31
CA ALA A 1016 -1.50 53.96 18.98
C ALA A 1016 -2.91 54.58 19.16
N GLU A 1017 -3.23 55.61 18.37
CA GLU A 1017 -4.51 56.30 18.44
C GLU A 1017 -5.59 55.67 17.55
N GLY A 1018 -6.55 55.00 18.19
CA GLY A 1018 -7.71 54.39 17.52
C GLY A 1018 -7.29 53.28 16.55
N LEU A 1019 -7.50 53.52 15.25
CA LEU A 1019 -7.13 52.62 14.15
C LEU A 1019 -5.75 52.94 13.53
N LYS A 1020 -4.98 53.87 14.11
CA LYS A 1020 -3.70 54.35 13.56
C LYS A 1020 -2.55 54.04 14.52
N PHE A 1021 -1.50 53.45 13.97
CA PHE A 1021 -0.25 53.17 14.67
C PHE A 1021 0.92 53.87 13.95
N GLU A 1022 1.76 54.60 14.66
CA GLU A 1022 2.94 55.28 14.11
C GLU A 1022 4.19 55.04 14.99
N VAL A 1023 5.25 54.49 14.39
CA VAL A 1023 6.53 54.20 15.05
C VAL A 1023 7.70 54.83 14.28
N HIS A 1024 8.62 55.48 14.99
CA HIS A 1024 9.80 56.13 14.40
C HIS A 1024 11.08 55.40 14.79
N TYR A 1025 11.81 54.89 13.78
CA TYR A 1025 13.11 54.24 13.96
C TYR A 1025 14.26 55.17 13.54
N ILE A 1026 15.32 55.25 14.37
CA ILE A 1026 16.54 56.01 14.07
C ILE A 1026 17.62 55.14 13.41
N PHE A 1027 18.24 55.68 12.37
CA PHE A 1027 19.40 55.09 11.71
C PHE A 1027 20.56 56.08 11.69
N ARG A 1028 21.74 55.64 12.16
CA ARG A 1028 22.90 56.50 12.42
C ARG A 1028 24.03 56.20 11.44
N SER A 1029 23.99 56.84 10.28
CA SER A 1029 24.91 56.60 9.16
C SER A 1029 24.91 55.15 8.61
N GLU A 1030 23.84 54.41 8.88
CA GLU A 1030 23.60 53.07 8.34
C GLU A 1030 23.05 53.13 6.90
N PRO A 1031 23.26 52.09 6.06
CA PRO A 1031 22.82 52.08 4.67
C PRO A 1031 21.29 52.13 4.52
N ARG A 1032 20.80 52.57 3.35
CA ARG A 1032 19.38 52.72 3.06
C ARG A 1032 18.68 51.35 3.00
N ILE A 1033 17.70 51.13 3.87
CA ILE A 1033 16.95 49.86 3.96
C ILE A 1033 15.55 49.95 3.34
N LEU A 1034 15.05 48.81 2.83
CA LEU A 1034 13.67 48.66 2.39
C LEU A 1034 12.74 48.33 3.57
N LEU A 1035 12.60 49.27 4.50
CA LEU A 1035 11.84 49.06 5.75
C LEU A 1035 10.39 48.61 5.51
N ALA A 1036 9.76 49.02 4.41
CA ALA A 1036 8.40 48.59 4.06
C ALA A 1036 8.30 47.07 3.84
N GLU A 1037 9.29 46.47 3.18
CA GLU A 1037 9.34 45.03 2.98
C GLU A 1037 9.64 44.29 4.28
N ILE A 1038 10.56 44.82 5.10
CA ILE A 1038 10.86 44.28 6.44
C ILE A 1038 9.59 44.32 7.32
N ALA A 1039 8.82 45.41 7.27
CA ALA A 1039 7.54 45.55 7.97
C ALA A 1039 6.50 44.54 7.48
N GLN A 1040 6.33 44.38 6.15
CA GLN A 1040 5.39 43.42 5.58
C GLN A 1040 5.76 41.97 5.92
N ARG A 1041 7.04 41.59 5.81
CA ARG A 1041 7.55 40.27 6.21
C ARG A 1041 7.36 40.02 7.72
N THR A 1042 7.56 41.04 8.56
CA THR A 1042 7.39 40.93 10.02
C THR A 1042 5.92 40.85 10.43
N ALA A 1043 5.02 41.62 9.80
CA ALA A 1043 3.58 41.57 10.08
C ALA A 1043 2.92 40.25 9.65
N LYS A 1044 3.49 39.53 8.67
CA LYS A 1044 3.09 38.15 8.34
C LYS A 1044 3.57 37.12 9.38
N ARG A 1045 4.62 37.43 10.15
CA ARG A 1045 5.23 36.53 11.16
C ARG A 1045 4.77 36.83 12.60
N VAL A 1046 4.26 38.02 12.86
CA VAL A 1046 3.69 38.42 14.15
C VAL A 1046 2.19 38.13 14.11
N TYR A 1047 1.72 37.37 15.11
CA TYR A 1047 0.32 36.99 15.23
C TYR A 1047 -0.34 37.78 16.36
N VAL A 1048 -1.58 38.21 16.14
CA VAL A 1048 -2.41 38.89 17.14
C VAL A 1048 -3.12 37.86 18.03
N LYS A 1049 -3.51 36.73 17.43
CA LYS A 1049 -4.09 35.58 18.14
C LYS A 1049 -3.48 34.30 17.60
N GLU A 1050 -2.84 33.53 18.47
CA GLU A 1050 -2.21 32.25 18.16
C GLU A 1050 -2.41 31.27 19.32
N TYR A 1051 -2.87 30.07 19.00
CA TYR A 1051 -2.71 28.90 19.85
C TYR A 1051 -1.49 28.13 19.33
N LYS A 1052 -0.56 27.78 20.23
CA LYS A 1052 0.68 27.08 19.84
C LYS A 1052 0.35 25.81 19.06
N ASN A 1053 1.07 25.59 17.96
CA ASN A 1053 0.92 24.44 17.08
C ASN A 1053 -0.49 24.25 16.48
N ILE A 1054 -1.29 25.31 16.37
CA ILE A 1054 -2.56 25.32 15.63
C ILE A 1054 -2.51 26.41 14.56
N GLU A 1055 -2.68 26.02 13.30
CA GLU A 1055 -2.67 26.95 12.16
C GLU A 1055 -4.08 27.37 11.75
N ARG A 1056 -4.98 26.40 11.59
CA ARG A 1056 -6.31 26.62 11.00
C ARG A 1056 -7.32 25.62 11.55
N CYS A 1057 -8.50 26.10 11.91
CA CYS A 1057 -9.67 25.25 12.17
C CYS A 1057 -10.67 25.31 11.01
N SER A 1058 -11.43 24.24 10.81
CA SER A 1058 -12.47 24.11 9.79
C SER A 1058 -13.56 23.15 10.23
N LEU A 1059 -14.81 23.40 9.81
CA LEU A 1059 -15.92 22.46 10.04
C LEU A 1059 -15.87 21.35 8.99
N LYS A 1060 -16.01 20.09 9.43
CA LYS A 1060 -16.11 18.92 8.57
C LYS A 1060 -17.58 18.57 8.37
N GLU A 1061 -18.02 18.42 7.11
CA GLU A 1061 -19.40 18.05 6.80
C GLU A 1061 -19.61 16.54 6.99
N ASN A 1062 -20.62 16.17 7.78
CA ASN A 1062 -20.88 14.78 8.12
C ASN A 1062 -21.65 14.04 7.02
N LYS A 1063 -21.18 12.84 6.69
CA LYS A 1063 -21.78 11.97 5.65
C LYS A 1063 -23.09 11.29 6.10
N LYS A 1064 -23.53 11.52 7.34
CA LYS A 1064 -24.81 11.08 7.92
C LYS A 1064 -25.36 12.18 8.84
N SER A 1065 -26.68 12.31 8.90
CA SER A 1065 -27.37 13.29 9.77
C SER A 1065 -27.44 12.89 11.26
N THR A 1066 -26.93 11.72 11.62
CA THR A 1066 -26.94 11.15 12.99
C THR A 1066 -25.67 11.45 13.79
N ASP A 1067 -24.60 11.86 13.11
CA ASP A 1067 -23.26 11.88 13.68
C ASP A 1067 -22.95 13.31 14.17
N PRO A 1068 -22.31 13.51 15.33
CA PRO A 1068 -22.07 14.84 15.90
C PRO A 1068 -21.10 15.66 15.03
N PHE A 1069 -21.32 16.98 14.96
CA PHE A 1069 -20.46 17.89 14.18
C PHE A 1069 -18.99 17.75 14.61
N MET A 1070 -18.08 17.78 13.63
CA MET A 1070 -16.65 17.55 13.83
C MET A 1070 -15.84 18.73 13.32
N LEU A 1071 -14.95 19.26 14.17
CA LEU A 1071 -13.92 20.20 13.75
C LEU A 1071 -12.69 19.44 13.25
N GLN A 1072 -12.14 19.90 12.13
CA GLN A 1072 -10.85 19.49 11.62
C GLN A 1072 -9.87 20.65 11.77
N ILE A 1073 -8.85 20.43 12.59
CA ILE A 1073 -7.81 21.40 12.96
C ILE A 1073 -6.51 20.98 12.26
N ALA A 1074 -5.82 21.93 11.64
CA ALA A 1074 -4.45 21.78 11.14
C ALA A 1074 -3.46 22.21 12.21
N GLY A 1075 -2.49 21.33 12.49
CA GLY A 1075 -1.65 21.38 13.69
C GLY A 1075 -2.18 20.50 14.84
N VAL A 1076 -1.33 20.22 15.82
CA VAL A 1076 -1.62 19.34 16.98
C VAL A 1076 -1.28 20.03 18.28
N ASN A 1077 -2.27 20.19 19.17
CA ASN A 1077 -2.08 20.61 20.54
C ASN A 1077 -3.26 20.17 21.43
N PHE A 1078 -3.06 19.11 22.23
CA PHE A 1078 -4.10 18.56 23.10
C PHE A 1078 -4.44 19.49 24.28
N SER A 1079 -3.46 20.18 24.87
CA SER A 1079 -3.68 21.02 26.05
C SER A 1079 -4.73 22.11 25.81
N THR A 1080 -4.60 22.85 24.71
CA THR A 1080 -5.54 23.91 24.30
C THR A 1080 -6.93 23.40 23.89
N LEU A 1081 -7.11 22.09 23.77
CA LEU A 1081 -8.40 21.45 23.46
C LEU A 1081 -9.05 20.84 24.70
N TRP A 1082 -8.26 20.44 25.69
CA TRP A 1082 -8.76 20.09 27.03
C TRP A 1082 -9.35 21.32 27.74
N ASP A 1083 -8.76 22.51 27.55
CA ASP A 1083 -9.32 23.80 27.98
C ASP A 1083 -10.71 24.13 27.35
N LEU A 1084 -11.20 23.32 26.41
CA LEU A 1084 -12.44 23.53 25.64
C LEU A 1084 -13.50 22.43 25.86
N GLU A 1085 -13.44 21.72 26.99
CA GLU A 1085 -14.39 20.67 27.42
C GLU A 1085 -15.87 21.06 27.28
N GLU A 1086 -16.21 22.33 27.53
CA GLU A 1086 -17.59 22.84 27.39
C GLU A 1086 -18.18 22.69 25.98
N PHE A 1087 -17.34 22.49 24.95
CA PHE A 1087 -17.74 22.42 23.53
C PHE A 1087 -17.33 21.11 22.85
N LEU A 1088 -16.17 20.56 23.21
CA LEU A 1088 -15.58 19.38 22.60
C LEU A 1088 -15.75 18.13 23.48
N ASP A 1089 -16.05 17.01 22.85
CA ASP A 1089 -15.97 15.70 23.50
C ASP A 1089 -14.50 15.23 23.50
N ILE A 1090 -13.83 15.46 24.64
CA ILE A 1090 -12.42 15.13 24.86
C ILE A 1090 -12.14 13.63 24.70
N ILE A 1091 -13.10 12.76 25.03
CA ILE A 1091 -12.93 11.30 25.05
C ILE A 1091 -12.70 10.75 23.63
N HIS A 1092 -13.22 11.44 22.62
CA HIS A 1092 -13.19 11.01 21.22
C HIS A 1092 -12.35 11.94 20.31
N ILE A 1093 -11.45 12.75 20.89
CA ILE A 1093 -10.45 13.50 20.11
C ILE A 1093 -9.48 12.52 19.42
N TYR A 1094 -9.19 12.78 18.14
CA TYR A 1094 -8.27 11.98 17.33
C TYR A 1094 -7.23 12.87 16.65
N SER A 1095 -5.97 12.41 16.58
CA SER A 1095 -4.90 13.03 15.80
C SER A 1095 -4.31 12.03 14.80
N ASN A 1096 -3.84 12.52 13.65
CA ASN A 1096 -3.04 11.72 12.71
C ASN A 1096 -1.53 11.68 13.08
N ASP A 1097 -1.11 12.43 14.09
CA ASP A 1097 0.24 12.43 14.63
C ASP A 1097 0.39 11.32 15.67
N ILE A 1098 1.04 10.22 15.26
CA ILE A 1098 1.27 9.03 16.08
C ILE A 1098 2.25 9.32 17.23
N HIS A 1099 3.22 10.24 17.03
CA HIS A 1099 4.20 10.59 18.05
C HIS A 1099 3.58 11.50 19.13
N ALA A 1100 2.71 12.44 18.75
CA ALA A 1100 1.93 13.21 19.72
C ALA A 1100 0.88 12.34 20.45
N MET A 1101 0.24 11.37 19.76
CA MET A 1101 -0.63 10.39 20.41
C MET A 1101 0.13 9.53 21.43
N LEU A 1102 1.32 9.03 21.09
CA LEU A 1102 2.20 8.28 21.99
C LEU A 1102 2.53 9.07 23.26
N ASN A 1103 2.99 10.31 23.09
CA ASN A 1103 3.41 11.18 24.21
C ASN A 1103 2.24 11.65 25.10
N THR A 1104 1.00 11.61 24.61
CA THR A 1104 -0.18 12.16 25.32
C THR A 1104 -1.06 11.06 25.93
N TYR A 1105 -1.30 9.97 25.19
CA TYR A 1105 -2.23 8.89 25.57
C TYR A 1105 -1.55 7.52 25.70
N GLY A 1106 -0.23 7.44 25.46
CA GLY A 1106 0.56 6.22 25.61
C GLY A 1106 0.55 5.29 24.41
N VAL A 1107 1.27 4.18 24.56
CA VAL A 1107 1.63 3.28 23.46
C VAL A 1107 0.45 2.59 22.78
N GLU A 1108 -0.58 2.17 23.53
CA GLU A 1108 -1.78 1.55 22.95
C GLU A 1108 -2.59 2.53 22.08
N ALA A 1109 -2.61 3.81 22.45
CA ALA A 1109 -3.26 4.85 21.64
C ALA A 1109 -2.47 5.12 20.33
N ALA A 1110 -1.13 5.07 20.40
CA ALA A 1110 -0.28 5.12 19.22
C ALA A 1110 -0.48 3.89 18.31
N ARG A 1111 -0.49 2.67 18.87
CA ARG A 1111 -0.80 1.40 18.18
C ARG A 1111 -2.12 1.48 17.42
N ALA A 1112 -3.20 1.88 18.10
CA ALA A 1112 -4.52 2.05 17.49
C ALA A 1112 -4.54 3.12 16.38
N THR A 1113 -3.76 4.19 16.55
CA THR A 1113 -3.61 5.25 15.54
C THR A 1113 -2.87 4.76 14.29
N ILE A 1114 -1.79 3.97 14.44
CA ILE A 1114 -1.07 3.34 13.31
C ILE A 1114 -2.03 2.48 12.48
N ILE A 1115 -2.77 1.58 13.13
CA ILE A 1115 -3.73 0.69 12.45
C ILE A 1115 -4.78 1.49 11.68
N LYS A 1116 -5.31 2.56 12.28
CA LYS A 1116 -6.33 3.41 11.66
C LYS A 1116 -5.78 4.25 10.50
N GLU A 1117 -4.67 4.95 10.68
CA GLU A 1117 -4.05 5.77 9.62
C GLU A 1117 -3.72 4.92 8.38
N VAL A 1118 -3.12 3.74 8.57
CA VAL A 1118 -2.79 2.84 7.46
C VAL A 1118 -4.07 2.28 6.80
N THR A 1119 -5.12 1.99 7.59
CA THR A 1119 -6.44 1.59 7.06
C THR A 1119 -7.08 2.71 6.23
N ASP A 1120 -7.05 3.96 6.70
CA ASP A 1120 -7.63 5.11 6.01
C ASP A 1120 -6.85 5.43 4.70
N VAL A 1121 -5.51 5.28 4.69
CA VAL A 1121 -4.69 5.39 3.46
C VAL A 1121 -5.13 4.38 2.40
N PHE A 1122 -5.24 3.09 2.72
CA PHE A 1122 -5.69 2.07 1.76
C PHE A 1122 -7.18 2.23 1.39
N GLY A 1123 -8.03 2.63 2.35
CA GLY A 1123 -9.46 2.81 2.17
C GLY A 1123 -9.83 3.87 1.13
N LEU A 1124 -9.02 4.92 0.98
CA LEU A 1124 -9.20 5.94 -0.07
C LEU A 1124 -9.07 5.36 -1.50
N TYR A 1125 -8.24 4.34 -1.68
CA TYR A 1125 -8.07 3.63 -2.96
C TYR A 1125 -9.06 2.46 -3.14
N GLY A 1126 -9.95 2.23 -2.17
CA GLY A 1126 -10.86 1.08 -2.15
C GLY A 1126 -10.15 -0.26 -1.87
N ILE A 1127 -8.88 -0.22 -1.45
CA ILE A 1127 -8.08 -1.39 -1.12
C ILE A 1127 -8.48 -1.87 0.28
N GLN A 1128 -8.67 -3.18 0.45
CA GLN A 1128 -8.94 -3.82 1.73
C GLN A 1128 -7.75 -4.66 2.15
N VAL A 1129 -7.03 -4.22 3.19
CA VAL A 1129 -6.00 -5.02 3.87
C VAL A 1129 -6.61 -5.62 5.14
N ASN A 1130 -6.27 -6.87 5.47
CA ASN A 1130 -6.78 -7.56 6.64
C ASN A 1130 -6.17 -6.97 7.92
N ILE A 1131 -7.01 -6.64 8.91
CA ILE A 1131 -6.57 -5.96 10.14
C ILE A 1131 -5.51 -6.74 10.94
N ARG A 1132 -5.46 -8.07 10.81
CA ARG A 1132 -4.43 -8.91 11.47
C ARG A 1132 -3.00 -8.54 11.05
N HIS A 1133 -2.81 -8.17 9.78
CA HIS A 1133 -1.50 -7.74 9.26
C HIS A 1133 -1.13 -6.35 9.77
N LEU A 1134 -2.10 -5.44 9.81
CA LEU A 1134 -1.90 -4.07 10.32
C LEU A 1134 -1.65 -4.05 11.83
N SER A 1135 -2.35 -4.92 12.58
CA SER A 1135 -2.11 -5.18 14.00
C SER A 1135 -0.69 -5.71 14.22
N LEU A 1136 -0.25 -6.76 13.51
CA LEU A 1136 1.10 -7.30 13.66
C LEU A 1136 2.20 -6.26 13.34
N ILE A 1137 1.98 -5.41 12.33
CA ILE A 1137 2.88 -4.30 11.98
C ILE A 1137 2.92 -3.25 13.09
N ALA A 1138 1.77 -2.83 13.60
CA ALA A 1138 1.69 -1.86 14.70
C ALA A 1138 2.36 -2.41 15.98
N ASP A 1139 2.04 -3.65 16.37
CA ASP A 1139 2.62 -4.34 17.53
C ASP A 1139 4.16 -4.40 17.45
N PHE A 1140 4.72 -4.71 16.28
CA PHE A 1140 6.18 -4.70 16.07
C PHE A 1140 6.79 -3.28 16.15
N MET A 1141 6.09 -2.26 15.63
CA MET A 1141 6.54 -0.86 15.75
C MET A 1141 6.46 -0.33 17.18
N THR A 1142 5.53 -0.83 18.00
CA THR A 1142 5.31 -0.38 19.38
C THR A 1142 5.92 -1.30 20.45
N PHE A 1143 6.54 -2.42 20.07
CA PHE A 1143 7.04 -3.46 20.98
C PHE A 1143 7.91 -2.96 22.14
N HIS A 1144 8.78 -1.97 21.88
CA HIS A 1144 9.67 -1.38 22.89
C HIS A 1144 9.03 -0.25 23.73
N GLY A 1145 7.71 -0.03 23.61
CA GLY A 1145 7.01 1.10 24.24
C GLY A 1145 7.17 2.46 23.52
N GLY A 1146 8.05 2.53 22.52
CA GLY A 1146 8.26 3.69 21.65
C GLY A 1146 7.56 3.55 20.29
N TYR A 1147 8.06 4.29 19.29
CA TYR A 1147 7.60 4.23 17.90
C TYR A 1147 8.79 3.93 16.98
N ARG A 1148 8.98 2.65 16.63
CA ARG A 1148 10.14 2.16 15.86
C ARG A 1148 9.94 2.36 14.35
N PRO A 1149 10.85 3.06 13.65
CA PRO A 1149 10.84 3.12 12.18
C PRO A 1149 11.29 1.79 11.53
N MET A 1150 10.73 1.44 10.38
CA MET A 1150 11.21 0.35 9.53
C MET A 1150 12.23 0.87 8.50
N ASN A 1151 13.35 1.40 8.98
CA ASN A 1151 14.46 1.88 8.15
C ASN A 1151 15.82 1.35 8.67
N ARG A 1152 16.93 1.82 8.08
CA ARG A 1152 18.30 1.46 8.45
C ARG A 1152 18.64 1.72 9.93
N VAL A 1153 18.11 2.78 10.53
CA VAL A 1153 18.32 3.13 11.95
C VAL A 1153 17.54 2.15 12.84
N GLY A 1154 16.24 1.99 12.60
CA GLY A 1154 15.40 1.01 13.31
C GLY A 1154 15.74 -0.46 13.05
N MET A 1155 16.63 -0.75 12.09
CA MET A 1155 17.29 -2.04 11.90
C MET A 1155 18.57 -2.16 12.74
N GLY A 1156 19.42 -1.13 12.77
CA GLY A 1156 20.67 -1.12 13.54
C GLY A 1156 20.45 -1.22 15.05
N ASP A 1157 19.54 -0.38 15.58
CA ASP A 1157 19.31 -0.20 17.02
C ASP A 1157 18.59 -1.38 17.68
N PHE A 1158 17.75 -2.10 16.92
CA PHE A 1158 16.75 -3.03 17.47
C PHE A 1158 16.79 -4.46 16.87
N ASN A 1159 17.64 -4.76 15.88
CA ASN A 1159 17.85 -6.14 15.43
C ASN A 1159 19.03 -6.76 16.19
N THR A 1160 18.89 -8.00 16.63
CA THR A 1160 19.92 -8.75 17.37
C THR A 1160 20.91 -9.47 16.47
N SER A 1161 20.54 -9.82 15.23
CA SER A 1161 21.35 -10.65 14.31
C SER A 1161 22.29 -9.79 13.46
N PRO A 1162 23.63 -9.91 13.63
CA PRO A 1162 24.61 -9.27 12.74
C PRO A 1162 24.38 -9.57 11.26
N PHE A 1163 24.04 -10.82 10.89
CA PHE A 1163 23.72 -11.16 9.49
C PHE A 1163 22.41 -10.52 9.02
N GLY A 1164 21.45 -10.30 9.92
CA GLY A 1164 20.25 -9.48 9.66
C GLY A 1164 20.64 -8.05 9.26
N LYS A 1165 21.41 -7.36 10.11
CA LYS A 1165 21.93 -6.00 9.85
C LYS A 1165 22.73 -5.94 8.54
N MET A 1166 23.70 -6.85 8.37
CA MET A 1166 24.61 -6.89 7.21
C MET A 1166 23.93 -7.22 5.88
N THR A 1167 22.83 -7.99 5.87
CA THR A 1167 22.09 -8.32 4.63
C THR A 1167 21.00 -7.30 4.26
N PHE A 1168 20.86 -6.23 5.05
CA PHE A 1168 19.97 -5.11 4.73
C PHE A 1168 20.69 -4.07 3.85
N GLU A 1169 21.59 -3.29 4.45
CA GLU A 1169 22.31 -2.15 3.86
C GLU A 1169 23.65 -1.92 4.58
N THR A 1170 24.64 -1.36 3.89
CA THR A 1170 25.92 -0.89 4.49
C THR A 1170 26.68 -1.92 5.35
N ALA A 1171 26.78 -3.17 4.86
CA ALA A 1171 27.39 -4.30 5.56
C ALA A 1171 28.74 -4.00 6.23
N THR A 1172 29.59 -3.16 5.62
CA THR A 1172 30.91 -2.78 6.16
C THR A 1172 30.83 -1.97 7.47
N LYS A 1173 29.78 -1.17 7.71
CA LYS A 1173 29.60 -0.52 9.03
C LYS A 1173 29.27 -1.59 10.07
N PHE A 1174 28.21 -2.35 9.83
CA PHE A 1174 27.70 -3.32 10.80
C PHE A 1174 28.70 -4.44 11.11
N ILE A 1175 29.50 -4.92 10.14
CA ILE A 1175 30.53 -5.94 10.45
C ILE A 1175 31.65 -5.41 11.36
N ILE A 1176 32.03 -4.12 11.22
CA ILE A 1176 33.03 -3.49 12.10
C ILE A 1176 32.44 -3.28 13.49
N GLU A 1177 31.20 -2.82 13.56
CA GLU A 1177 30.43 -2.58 14.79
C GLU A 1177 30.22 -3.88 15.59
N SER A 1178 29.69 -4.93 14.95
CA SER A 1178 29.53 -6.26 15.54
C SER A 1178 30.87 -6.89 15.95
N ALA A 1179 31.94 -6.70 15.17
CA ALA A 1179 33.28 -7.23 15.52
C ALA A 1179 33.94 -6.46 16.68
N PHE A 1180 33.70 -5.15 16.79
CA PHE A 1180 34.17 -4.32 17.89
C PHE A 1180 33.46 -4.65 19.21
N HIS A 1181 32.15 -4.90 19.16
CA HIS A 1181 31.35 -5.32 20.31
C HIS A 1181 31.44 -6.82 20.64
N GLY A 1182 31.96 -7.65 19.73
CA GLY A 1182 32.04 -9.10 19.90
C GLY A 1182 30.68 -9.80 19.82
N GLU A 1183 29.74 -9.28 19.03
CA GLU A 1183 28.39 -9.85 18.87
C GLU A 1183 28.45 -11.28 18.30
N VAL A 1184 27.56 -12.17 18.78
CA VAL A 1184 27.46 -13.56 18.34
C VAL A 1184 26.08 -13.80 17.73
N ASP A 1185 26.01 -14.17 16.45
CA ASP A 1185 24.77 -14.50 15.77
C ASP A 1185 24.29 -15.92 16.14
N THR A 1186 23.01 -16.06 16.51
CA THR A 1186 22.37 -17.34 16.88
C THR A 1186 21.99 -18.21 15.67
N LEU A 1187 22.05 -17.65 14.46
CA LEU A 1187 21.66 -18.26 13.18
C LEU A 1187 20.16 -18.64 13.08
N GLU A 1188 19.34 -18.11 14.00
CA GLU A 1188 17.87 -18.22 14.01
C GLU A 1188 17.20 -17.40 12.90
N SER A 1189 17.82 -16.29 12.47
CA SER A 1189 17.26 -15.39 11.45
C SER A 1189 17.34 -16.01 10.05
N PRO A 1190 16.30 -15.88 9.19
CA PRO A 1190 16.32 -16.46 7.85
C PRO A 1190 17.52 -16.01 7.01
N SER A 1191 17.90 -14.74 7.13
CA SER A 1191 19.10 -14.18 6.51
C SER A 1191 20.40 -14.85 6.94
N ALA A 1192 20.57 -15.17 8.22
CA ALA A 1192 21.74 -15.89 8.69
C ALA A 1192 21.75 -17.34 8.16
N SER A 1193 20.62 -18.06 8.27
CA SER A 1193 20.52 -19.45 7.80
C SER A 1193 20.78 -19.55 6.28
N VAL A 1194 20.17 -18.68 5.47
CA VAL A 1194 20.36 -18.63 4.00
C VAL A 1194 21.78 -18.21 3.61
N SER A 1195 22.42 -17.34 4.40
CA SER A 1195 23.80 -16.91 4.17
C SER A 1195 24.80 -18.06 4.32
N LEU A 1196 24.63 -18.90 5.35
CA LEU A 1196 25.50 -20.05 5.64
C LEU A 1196 25.04 -21.35 4.96
N GLY A 1197 23.86 -21.38 4.34
CA GLY A 1197 23.30 -22.57 3.67
C GLY A 1197 22.67 -23.58 4.62
N GLN A 1198 22.26 -23.15 5.82
CA GLN A 1198 21.47 -23.95 6.76
C GLN A 1198 19.97 -23.91 6.40
N PRO A 1199 19.18 -24.95 6.77
CA PRO A 1199 17.72 -24.88 6.65
C PRO A 1199 17.15 -23.78 7.55
N VAL A 1200 16.21 -23.00 7.02
CA VAL A 1200 15.56 -21.90 7.76
C VAL A 1200 14.61 -22.47 8.81
N LYS A 1201 14.67 -21.97 10.06
CA LYS A 1201 13.85 -22.42 11.20
C LYS A 1201 12.39 -21.92 11.16
N MET A 1202 11.74 -22.06 10.01
CA MET A 1202 10.38 -21.61 9.70
C MET A 1202 9.62 -22.60 8.82
N GLY A 1203 8.29 -22.57 8.86
CA GLY A 1203 7.43 -23.47 8.11
C GLY A 1203 7.76 -24.93 8.38
N THR A 1204 8.08 -25.68 7.32
CA THR A 1204 8.55 -27.08 7.38
C THR A 1204 9.85 -27.28 8.14
N GLY A 1205 10.69 -26.25 8.29
CA GLY A 1205 11.94 -26.29 9.06
C GLY A 1205 11.79 -25.95 10.55
N CYS A 1206 10.58 -25.83 11.10
CA CYS A 1206 10.38 -25.54 12.53
C CYS A 1206 10.34 -26.78 13.45
N PHE A 1207 10.54 -27.99 12.91
CA PHE A 1207 10.60 -29.24 13.66
C PHE A 1207 11.53 -30.26 12.98
N ASP A 1208 12.12 -31.15 13.78
CA ASP A 1208 12.93 -32.28 13.29
C ASP A 1208 12.09 -33.55 13.12
N LEU A 1209 12.41 -34.34 12.08
CA LEU A 1209 11.80 -35.65 11.82
C LEU A 1209 12.71 -36.78 12.30
N MET A 1210 12.33 -37.43 13.40
CA MET A 1210 12.99 -38.64 13.91
C MET A 1210 12.24 -39.90 13.49
N GLN A 1211 12.93 -40.85 12.86
CA GLN A 1211 12.38 -42.18 12.57
C GLN A 1211 12.38 -43.02 13.86
N ASN A 1212 11.21 -43.51 14.26
CA ASN A 1212 11.13 -44.50 15.34
C ASN A 1212 11.61 -45.87 14.82
N LEU A 1213 12.75 -46.35 15.34
CA LEU A 1213 13.35 -47.63 14.98
C LEU A 1213 12.78 -48.84 15.77
N GLN A 1214 11.74 -48.62 16.58
CA GLN A 1214 11.07 -49.66 17.40
C GLN A 1214 9.68 -50.06 16.87
N LEU A 1215 9.27 -49.56 15.70
CA LEU A 1215 8.03 -49.88 14.98
C LEU A 1215 8.32 -50.64 13.68
#